data_AF-A0A3N1JJT8-F1
#
_entry.id   AF-A0A3N1JJT8-F1
#
_cell.length_a   1.000
_cell.length_b   1.000
_cell.length_c   1.000
_cell.angle_alpha   90.00
_cell.angle_beta   90.00
_cell.angle_gamma   90.00
#
_symmetry.space_group_name_H-M   'P 1'
#
loop_
_entity.id
_entity.type
_entity.pdbx_description
1 polymer ?
#
loop_
_entity_poly.entity_id
_entity_poly.type
_entity_poly.pdbx_seq_one_letter_code
_entity_poly.pdbx_strand_id
1 'polypeptide(L)'
;MSDTRRPSAEQVKNVLLKIPTFQLRRVFYEGLTNPQWVRPLLQAGAFASPPEPTVLGDGLTRDVFWPEVTYLINMAPHVPSDVVDVLLTLQWSNNPWVRRAAIEIGTVVPADQGARLIPMLKQWRTGGGFGWRTDPRYLVSFAVRLLEGDEDVLGRWLANELFNPKPEGEGYARKPTAGLDDYWYQQELPRVVEALRVNSFKAVTGWLRNWIDALPSYGSNEFSAAERSSIADLSTGEHPDPKHSLIDTVRDLALAGVSIDTPSAADYLVGRKRQLLHKVALFVVAESLRRETQLQSHDQQLIQVAKRLLADSTSYDDNMRIEYAELARATVLVDPGASVLLKEFIREGHLDDLRWMIEGLPRNGESDDDFAIEVADHASRSKHRWLSAIGDEALPPELQDELKALCSRWGDIKDPLERPDKVSSWVGPSAFSDPTDLEQMTPVELVEQLASLHYVGDGWGPEPSHEGQGRVLAALLTTKPFAVSGVGNLVGRLRPTYVRAILQGWTAALKADVELDWPEVVQLVSDTLTHPEASDFPSEGDGFDDDASFLPAKTAALRLLESLLRVRMNAQVPDGSLPSFASSLLKHGRDASAWSEYDSYQHDEASWSPLNLSLNWRWPIYVRALVILAVRDGGNPWRAAALEELDKELECKDSHGAVWAVVGEHLGQLLSTCSEWLEPRMERFFGGAAGVTTQQQCAVTTAMAIHHYHPRLYSLLREPLLAALALGNEVRAGWGTAAEAQARIGQWAISGLIYEDIEPDDPLVMAFFNGADAQVRGAAMSNVAWSFAQTKSVDAGIAARFGQLWDERIAHVRESPGDAAELRGIFWLVKSVAYDAPWWLPRLREALEFESDIKADRYLLGRELAQASVVDPENSLAVLELLLESVDGGMLEYDLSRHAVPIVIANALQSASESVARAGRSYMNVLGARGYLSLESEVRDVVSGVITPDQVEE
;
A
#
# COMPACT_ATOMS: atom_id res chain seq x y z
N MET A 1 -47.25 -13.21 24.54
CA MET A 1 -46.99 -14.36 25.43
C MET A 1 -46.48 -15.49 24.56
N SER A 2 -45.17 -15.73 24.54
CA SER A 2 -44.60 -16.84 23.78
C SER A 2 -45.06 -18.16 24.39
N ASP A 3 -45.60 -19.05 23.56
CA ASP A 3 -46.05 -20.37 23.99
C ASP A 3 -44.82 -21.20 24.35
N THR A 4 -44.56 -21.38 25.65
CA THR A 4 -43.43 -22.13 26.22
C THR A 4 -43.70 -23.64 26.29
N ARG A 5 -44.81 -24.12 25.72
CA ARG A 5 -45.16 -25.54 25.73
C ARG A 5 -44.19 -26.35 24.88
N ARG A 6 -43.83 -27.53 25.36
CA ARG A 6 -43.07 -28.51 24.60
C ARG A 6 -43.91 -29.03 23.43
N PRO A 7 -43.40 -29.03 22.18
CA PRO A 7 -44.15 -29.54 21.05
C PRO A 7 -44.30 -31.06 21.11
N SER A 8 -45.43 -31.57 20.61
CA SER A 8 -45.62 -32.99 20.35
C SER A 8 -44.80 -33.44 19.13
N ALA A 9 -44.48 -34.74 19.05
CA ALA A 9 -43.78 -35.31 17.90
C ALA A 9 -44.51 -35.07 16.57
N GLU A 10 -45.86 -35.07 16.60
CA GLU A 10 -46.68 -34.78 15.43
C GLU A 10 -46.56 -33.31 14.98
N GLN A 11 -46.54 -32.36 15.93
CA GLN A 11 -46.31 -30.95 15.61
C GLN A 11 -44.93 -30.72 14.98
N VAL A 12 -43.88 -31.35 15.52
CA VAL A 12 -42.52 -31.25 14.95
C VAL A 12 -42.51 -31.78 13.52
N LYS A 13 -43.05 -33.00 13.29
CA LYS A 13 -43.12 -33.60 11.96
C LYS A 13 -43.88 -32.71 10.97
N ASN A 14 -45.02 -32.15 11.38
CA ASN A 14 -45.84 -31.30 10.53
C ASN A 14 -45.14 -29.98 10.17
N VAL A 15 -44.33 -29.42 11.08
CA VAL A 15 -43.55 -28.21 10.80
C VAL A 15 -42.41 -28.50 9.83
N LEU A 16 -41.64 -29.57 10.04
CA LEU A 16 -40.53 -29.93 9.16
C LEU A 16 -40.99 -30.15 7.70
N LEU A 17 -42.20 -30.69 7.50
CA LEU A 17 -42.82 -30.83 6.17
C LEU A 17 -43.19 -29.48 5.52
N LYS A 18 -43.39 -28.42 6.31
CA LYS A 18 -43.77 -27.08 5.84
C LYS A 18 -42.61 -26.14 5.57
N ILE A 19 -41.38 -26.54 5.92
CA ILE A 19 -40.17 -25.72 5.71
C ILE A 19 -39.14 -26.41 4.79
N PRO A 20 -39.53 -26.89 3.59
CA PRO A 20 -38.62 -27.68 2.75
C PRO A 20 -37.47 -26.87 2.14
N THR A 21 -37.63 -25.55 2.01
CA THR A 21 -36.66 -24.65 1.35
C THR A 21 -35.78 -23.94 2.37
N PHE A 22 -34.57 -23.54 1.98
CA PHE A 22 -33.67 -22.70 2.80
C PHE A 22 -34.36 -21.46 3.39
N GLN A 23 -35.10 -20.68 2.59
CA GLN A 23 -35.74 -19.45 3.10
C GLN A 23 -36.84 -19.72 4.14
N LEU A 24 -37.69 -20.73 3.91
CA LEU A 24 -38.70 -21.12 4.91
C LEU A 24 -38.07 -21.63 6.21
N ARG A 25 -36.94 -22.36 6.13
CA ARG A 25 -36.16 -22.74 7.30
C ARG A 25 -35.63 -21.51 8.02
N ARG A 26 -35.13 -20.51 7.29
CA ARG A 26 -34.67 -19.24 7.85
C ARG A 26 -35.76 -18.53 8.63
N VAL A 27 -36.92 -18.30 8.01
CA VAL A 27 -38.10 -17.70 8.67
C VAL A 27 -38.47 -18.47 9.94
N PHE A 28 -38.48 -19.81 9.88
CA PHE A 28 -38.85 -20.62 11.03
C PHE A 28 -37.82 -20.59 12.16
N TYR A 29 -36.55 -20.91 11.89
CA TYR A 29 -35.53 -21.04 12.92
C TYR A 29 -35.09 -19.69 13.50
N GLU A 30 -34.98 -18.64 12.68
CA GLU A 30 -34.65 -17.31 13.18
C GLU A 30 -35.80 -16.69 13.99
N GLY A 31 -37.05 -17.05 13.67
CA GLY A 31 -38.24 -16.62 14.42
C GLY A 31 -38.61 -17.51 15.63
N LEU A 32 -38.05 -18.71 15.74
CA LEU A 32 -38.37 -19.66 16.81
C LEU A 32 -37.68 -19.24 18.12
N THR A 33 -38.47 -18.95 19.14
CA THR A 33 -37.97 -18.46 20.43
C THR A 33 -38.21 -19.43 21.60
N ASN A 34 -38.86 -20.58 21.36
CA ASN A 34 -39.23 -21.51 22.42
C ASN A 34 -38.16 -22.60 22.64
N PRO A 35 -37.41 -22.60 23.76
CA PRO A 35 -36.30 -23.54 24.00
C PRO A 35 -36.73 -25.01 24.11
N GLN A 36 -38.00 -25.28 24.42
CA GLN A 36 -38.51 -26.65 24.55
C GLN A 36 -38.58 -27.40 23.21
N TRP A 37 -38.29 -26.74 22.08
CA TRP A 37 -38.21 -27.35 20.76
C TRP A 37 -36.85 -28.00 20.44
N VAL A 38 -35.76 -27.64 21.12
CA VAL A 38 -34.40 -28.13 20.78
C VAL A 38 -34.35 -29.67 20.77
N ARG A 39 -34.75 -30.31 21.87
CA ARG A 39 -34.68 -31.77 21.99
C ARG A 39 -35.65 -32.53 21.06
N PRO A 40 -36.93 -32.13 20.92
CA PRO A 40 -37.81 -32.71 19.91
C PRO A 40 -37.30 -32.57 18.47
N LEU A 41 -36.71 -31.42 18.10
CA LEU A 41 -36.12 -31.21 16.77
C LEU A 41 -34.89 -32.09 16.53
N LEU A 42 -34.03 -32.23 17.54
CA LEU A 42 -32.88 -33.16 17.50
C LEU A 42 -33.35 -34.60 17.27
N GLN A 43 -34.36 -35.07 18.01
CA GLN A 43 -34.91 -36.43 17.87
C GLN A 43 -35.56 -36.67 16.50
N ALA A 44 -36.09 -35.62 15.87
CA ALA A 44 -36.66 -35.68 14.54
C ALA A 44 -35.59 -35.59 13.42
N GLY A 45 -34.31 -35.44 13.75
CA GLY A 45 -33.21 -35.33 12.80
C GLY A 45 -33.07 -33.96 12.14
N ALA A 46 -33.73 -32.93 12.68
CA ALA A 46 -33.77 -31.59 12.08
C ALA A 46 -32.39 -30.92 11.98
N PHE A 47 -31.45 -31.33 12.83
CA PHE A 47 -30.09 -30.79 12.86
C PHE A 47 -29.04 -31.67 12.14
N ALA A 48 -29.43 -32.79 11.53
CA ALA A 48 -28.47 -33.83 11.13
C ALA A 48 -27.66 -33.54 9.84
N SER A 49 -27.96 -32.48 9.10
CA SER A 49 -27.39 -32.25 7.76
C SER A 49 -27.14 -30.77 7.47
N PRO A 50 -26.14 -30.15 8.14
CA PRO A 50 -25.65 -28.84 7.73
C PRO A 50 -25.15 -28.90 6.27
N PRO A 51 -25.37 -27.85 5.46
CA PRO A 51 -24.88 -27.81 4.09
C PRO A 51 -23.36 -27.69 4.07
N GLU A 52 -22.67 -28.48 3.23
CA GLU A 52 -21.22 -28.40 3.10
C GLU A 52 -20.81 -27.26 2.13
N PRO A 53 -19.63 -26.64 2.32
CA PRO A 53 -19.11 -25.63 1.40
C PRO A 53 -18.98 -26.15 -0.03
N THR A 54 -19.22 -25.31 -1.03
CA THR A 54 -19.16 -25.68 -2.45
C THR A 54 -18.01 -24.94 -3.13
N VAL A 55 -17.13 -25.66 -3.85
CA VAL A 55 -16.10 -25.02 -4.69
C VAL A 55 -16.71 -24.61 -6.03
N LEU A 56 -16.56 -23.34 -6.39
CA LEU A 56 -17.02 -22.74 -7.65
C LEU A 56 -16.02 -23.01 -8.78
N GLY A 57 -16.42 -22.79 -10.03
CA GLY A 57 -15.60 -23.07 -11.22
C GLY A 57 -14.33 -22.23 -11.34
N ASP A 58 -14.25 -21.11 -10.63
CA ASP A 58 -13.10 -20.22 -10.51
C ASP A 58 -12.11 -20.63 -9.39
N GLY A 59 -12.42 -21.71 -8.66
CA GLY A 59 -11.63 -22.18 -7.52
C GLY A 59 -11.99 -21.54 -6.17
N LEU A 60 -12.92 -20.57 -6.13
CA LEU A 60 -13.38 -19.98 -4.87
C LEU A 60 -14.35 -20.90 -4.13
N THR A 61 -14.33 -20.87 -2.79
CA THR A 61 -15.26 -21.65 -1.96
C THR A 61 -16.46 -20.79 -1.56
N ARG A 62 -17.66 -21.23 -1.92
CA ARG A 62 -18.93 -20.65 -1.48
C ARG A 62 -19.42 -21.33 -0.21
N ASP A 63 -19.45 -20.57 0.88
CA ASP A 63 -20.06 -21.00 2.13
C ASP A 63 -21.59 -20.87 2.10
N VAL A 64 -22.29 -21.93 2.47
CA VAL A 64 -23.74 -21.91 2.57
C VAL A 64 -24.14 -21.70 4.03
N PHE A 65 -24.90 -20.62 4.31
CA PHE A 65 -25.46 -20.37 5.63
C PHE A 65 -26.38 -21.52 6.07
N TRP A 66 -26.44 -21.82 7.37
CA TRP A 66 -27.30 -22.88 7.91
C TRP A 66 -28.25 -22.30 8.97
N PRO A 67 -29.52 -22.00 8.64
CA PRO A 67 -30.38 -21.19 9.51
C PRO A 67 -30.65 -21.77 10.90
N GLU A 68 -30.58 -23.09 11.02
CA GLU A 68 -30.69 -23.85 12.24
C GLU A 68 -29.71 -23.37 13.33
N VAL A 69 -28.52 -22.88 12.95
CA VAL A 69 -27.53 -22.40 13.94
C VAL A 69 -28.00 -21.16 14.68
N THR A 70 -28.76 -20.26 14.05
CA THR A 70 -29.30 -19.06 14.71
C THR A 70 -30.19 -19.45 15.88
N TYR A 71 -31.05 -20.46 15.66
CA TYR A 71 -31.90 -20.99 16.71
C TYR A 71 -31.08 -21.60 17.86
N LEU A 72 -30.05 -22.40 17.54
CA LEU A 72 -29.19 -23.02 18.55
C LEU A 72 -28.42 -21.98 19.38
N ILE A 73 -27.87 -20.94 18.75
CA ILE A 73 -27.18 -19.83 19.43
C ILE A 73 -28.15 -19.15 20.40
N ASN A 74 -29.35 -18.79 19.94
CA ASN A 74 -30.36 -18.14 20.77
C ASN A 74 -30.82 -19.01 21.94
N MET A 75 -30.86 -20.34 21.79
CA MET A 75 -31.33 -21.26 22.83
C MET A 75 -30.23 -21.71 23.80
N ALA A 76 -28.95 -21.54 23.47
CA ALA A 76 -27.84 -21.99 24.29
C ALA A 76 -27.87 -21.47 25.75
N PRO A 77 -28.24 -20.21 26.04
CA PRO A 77 -28.35 -19.75 27.43
C PRO A 77 -29.51 -20.40 28.21
N HIS A 78 -30.52 -20.93 27.51
CA HIS A 78 -31.76 -21.43 28.12
C HIS A 78 -31.74 -22.95 28.32
N VAL A 79 -31.19 -23.70 27.37
CA VAL A 79 -31.12 -25.17 27.38
C VAL A 79 -29.72 -25.65 26.95
N PRO A 80 -28.65 -25.29 27.70
CA PRO A 80 -27.27 -25.48 27.28
C PRO A 80 -26.90 -26.94 27.00
N SER A 81 -27.37 -27.87 27.85
CA SER A 81 -27.08 -29.30 27.68
C SER A 81 -27.68 -29.87 26.40
N ASP A 82 -28.94 -29.55 26.09
CA ASP A 82 -29.61 -30.03 24.87
C ASP A 82 -28.97 -29.43 23.61
N VAL A 83 -28.55 -28.15 23.63
CA VAL A 83 -27.86 -27.51 22.49
C VAL A 83 -26.47 -28.12 22.27
N VAL A 84 -25.72 -28.38 23.34
CA VAL A 84 -24.41 -29.05 23.25
C VAL A 84 -24.56 -30.48 22.71
N ASP A 85 -25.61 -31.20 23.11
CA ASP A 85 -25.94 -32.52 22.54
C ASP A 85 -26.17 -32.44 21.02
N VAL A 86 -26.79 -31.37 20.53
CA VAL A 86 -26.90 -31.13 19.07
C VAL A 86 -25.52 -30.94 18.46
N LEU A 87 -24.71 -30.00 18.96
CA LEU A 87 -23.41 -29.66 18.37
C LEU A 87 -22.47 -30.87 18.30
N LEU A 88 -22.46 -31.74 19.31
CA LEU A 88 -21.64 -32.95 19.32
C LEU A 88 -21.97 -33.92 18.17
N THR A 89 -23.18 -33.86 17.61
CA THR A 89 -23.54 -34.66 16.43
C THR A 89 -22.95 -34.11 15.13
N LEU A 90 -22.41 -32.88 15.16
CA LEU A 90 -21.95 -32.12 13.98
C LEU A 90 -20.41 -32.05 13.86
N GLN A 91 -19.68 -32.85 14.62
CA GLN A 91 -18.22 -32.79 14.68
C GLN A 91 -17.51 -32.95 13.32
N TRP A 92 -18.19 -33.57 12.34
CA TRP A 92 -17.66 -33.81 10.99
C TRP A 92 -17.99 -32.72 9.97
N SER A 93 -18.80 -31.71 10.32
CA SER A 93 -19.19 -30.68 9.34
C SER A 93 -18.04 -29.72 9.03
N ASN A 94 -17.87 -29.38 7.75
CA ASN A 94 -16.97 -28.32 7.33
C ASN A 94 -17.66 -26.98 7.14
N ASN A 95 -18.96 -26.88 7.46
CA ASN A 95 -19.68 -25.63 7.37
C ASN A 95 -19.10 -24.57 8.35
N PRO A 96 -18.57 -23.44 7.86
CA PRO A 96 -17.96 -22.43 8.72
C PRO A 96 -18.93 -21.77 9.72
N TRP A 97 -20.24 -21.74 9.41
CA TRP A 97 -21.27 -21.23 10.31
C TRP A 97 -21.53 -22.16 11.49
N VAL A 98 -21.43 -23.48 11.30
CA VAL A 98 -21.48 -24.46 12.39
C VAL A 98 -20.30 -24.27 13.32
N ARG A 99 -19.08 -24.13 12.76
CA ARG A 99 -17.86 -23.92 13.54
C ARG A 99 -17.94 -22.63 14.36
N ARG A 100 -18.34 -21.52 13.72
CA ARG A 100 -18.61 -20.24 14.40
C ARG A 100 -19.61 -20.40 15.54
N ALA A 101 -20.77 -21.01 15.25
CA ALA A 101 -21.84 -21.18 16.24
C ALA A 101 -21.39 -22.00 17.44
N ALA A 102 -20.61 -23.07 17.24
CA ALA A 102 -20.09 -23.88 18.34
C ALA A 102 -19.16 -23.09 19.27
N ILE A 103 -18.31 -22.21 18.72
CA ILE A 103 -17.46 -21.32 19.52
C ILE A 103 -18.32 -20.29 20.27
N GLU A 104 -19.23 -19.61 19.57
CA GLU A 104 -20.12 -18.60 20.15
C GLU A 104 -20.97 -19.17 21.29
N ILE A 105 -21.57 -20.35 21.08
CA ILE A 105 -22.30 -21.11 22.10
C ILE A 105 -21.38 -21.45 23.28
N GLY A 106 -20.15 -21.87 23.01
CA GLY A 106 -19.13 -22.14 24.04
C GLY A 106 -18.88 -20.95 24.99
N THR A 107 -19.07 -19.71 24.52
CA THR A 107 -18.90 -18.50 25.34
C THR A 107 -20.02 -18.28 26.36
N VAL A 108 -21.23 -18.79 26.10
CA VAL A 108 -22.42 -18.50 26.94
C VAL A 108 -22.87 -19.67 27.81
N VAL A 109 -22.54 -20.91 27.43
CA VAL A 109 -22.91 -22.09 28.22
C VAL A 109 -22.08 -22.20 29.52
N PRO A 110 -22.54 -22.98 30.51
CA PRO A 110 -21.73 -23.36 31.66
C PRO A 110 -20.42 -24.07 31.24
N ALA A 111 -19.33 -23.89 32.00
CA ALA A 111 -18.00 -24.37 31.63
C ALA A 111 -17.93 -25.90 31.47
N ASP A 112 -18.65 -26.66 32.32
CA ASP A 112 -18.76 -28.12 32.22
C ASP A 112 -19.40 -28.56 30.89
N GLN A 113 -20.36 -27.78 30.37
CA GLN A 113 -20.98 -28.03 29.07
C GLN A 113 -20.07 -27.58 27.92
N GLY A 114 -19.37 -26.45 28.07
CA GLY A 114 -18.35 -25.99 27.12
C GLY A 114 -17.20 -26.99 26.97
N ALA A 115 -16.74 -27.59 28.07
CA ALA A 115 -15.70 -28.60 28.11
C ALA A 115 -16.03 -29.82 27.21
N ARG A 116 -17.32 -30.20 27.13
CA ARG A 116 -17.79 -31.29 26.26
C ARG A 116 -17.53 -31.01 24.78
N LEU A 117 -17.48 -29.75 24.35
CA LEU A 117 -17.23 -29.35 22.96
C LEU A 117 -15.73 -29.42 22.58
N ILE A 118 -14.82 -29.49 23.55
CA ILE A 118 -13.36 -29.41 23.28
C ILE A 118 -12.82 -30.56 22.42
N PRO A 119 -13.25 -31.83 22.57
CA PRO A 119 -12.85 -32.90 21.65
C PRO A 119 -13.19 -32.59 20.18
N MET A 120 -14.32 -31.95 19.93
CA MET A 120 -14.73 -31.52 18.59
C MET A 120 -13.83 -30.38 18.07
N LEU A 121 -13.52 -29.38 18.89
CA LEU A 121 -12.58 -28.30 18.51
C LEU A 121 -11.17 -28.83 18.20
N LYS A 122 -10.68 -29.81 18.96
CA LYS A 122 -9.40 -30.48 18.70
C LYS A 122 -9.37 -31.14 17.32
N GLN A 123 -10.46 -31.78 16.94
CA GLN A 123 -10.62 -32.40 15.62
C GLN A 123 -10.64 -31.36 14.49
N TRP A 124 -11.33 -30.23 14.67
CA TRP A 124 -11.30 -29.16 13.67
C TRP A 124 -9.93 -28.52 13.52
N ARG A 125 -9.20 -28.39 14.63
CA ARG A 125 -7.85 -27.82 14.60
C ARG A 125 -6.90 -28.61 13.70
N THR A 126 -7.01 -29.95 13.65
CA THR A 126 -6.21 -30.79 12.75
C THR A 126 -6.70 -30.75 11.30
N GLY A 127 -7.98 -30.45 11.07
CA GLY A 127 -8.62 -30.39 9.75
C GLY A 127 -8.74 -28.99 9.12
N GLY A 128 -7.82 -28.07 9.42
CA GLY A 128 -7.80 -26.73 8.81
C GLY A 128 -8.19 -25.55 9.72
N GLY A 129 -8.27 -25.75 11.04
CA GLY A 129 -8.46 -24.67 12.02
C GLY A 129 -9.91 -24.49 12.52
N PHE A 130 -10.15 -23.50 13.37
CA PHE A 130 -11.45 -23.26 14.03
C PHE A 130 -12.53 -22.65 13.11
N GLY A 131 -12.21 -22.43 11.83
CA GLY A 131 -13.11 -21.83 10.83
C GLY A 131 -12.86 -20.33 10.65
N TRP A 132 -12.74 -19.90 9.39
CA TRP A 132 -12.37 -18.53 9.03
C TRP A 132 -13.43 -17.47 9.39
N ARG A 133 -14.69 -17.87 9.59
CA ARG A 133 -15.81 -16.99 9.98
C ARG A 133 -15.93 -16.76 11.48
N THR A 134 -15.08 -17.39 12.28
CA THR A 134 -15.14 -17.29 13.73
C THR A 134 -14.46 -16.01 14.18
N ASP A 135 -15.18 -15.16 14.90
CA ASP A 135 -14.60 -13.95 15.50
C ASP A 135 -13.53 -14.36 16.56
N PRO A 136 -12.29 -13.89 16.43
CA PRO A 136 -11.21 -14.13 17.39
C PRO A 136 -11.60 -13.90 18.86
N ARG A 137 -12.43 -12.89 19.12
CA ARG A 137 -12.90 -12.56 20.48
C ARG A 137 -13.75 -13.65 21.09
N TYR A 138 -14.52 -14.39 20.29
CA TYR A 138 -15.31 -15.52 20.79
C TYR A 138 -14.43 -16.72 21.13
N LEU A 139 -13.36 -16.97 20.37
CA LEU A 139 -12.38 -18.01 20.71
C LEU A 139 -11.74 -17.71 22.07
N VAL A 140 -11.33 -16.46 22.28
CA VAL A 140 -10.76 -16.02 23.55
C VAL A 140 -11.77 -16.09 24.68
N SER A 141 -12.99 -15.60 24.46
CA SER A 141 -14.05 -15.64 25.46
C SER A 141 -14.39 -17.07 25.87
N PHE A 142 -14.32 -18.03 24.95
CA PHE A 142 -14.51 -19.44 25.27
C PHE A 142 -13.34 -19.98 26.12
N ALA A 143 -12.09 -19.63 25.80
CA ALA A 143 -10.94 -20.00 26.62
C ALA A 143 -11.05 -19.44 28.04
N VAL A 144 -11.40 -18.15 28.17
CA VAL A 144 -11.63 -17.47 29.46
C VAL A 144 -12.74 -18.15 30.24
N ARG A 145 -13.87 -18.45 29.61
CA ARG A 145 -15.01 -19.13 30.24
C ARG A 145 -14.63 -20.47 30.86
N LEU A 146 -13.80 -21.26 30.17
CA LEU A 146 -13.29 -22.54 30.69
C LEU A 146 -12.34 -22.34 31.87
N LEU A 147 -11.41 -21.38 31.77
CA LEU A 147 -10.46 -21.05 32.84
C LEU A 147 -11.17 -20.54 34.10
N GLU A 148 -12.20 -19.72 33.95
CA GLU A 148 -12.96 -19.17 35.08
C GLU A 148 -13.89 -20.18 35.74
N GLY A 149 -14.36 -21.19 34.98
CA GLY A 149 -15.29 -22.22 35.43
C GLY A 149 -14.64 -23.53 35.87
N ASP A 150 -13.41 -23.47 36.38
CA ASP A 150 -12.63 -24.60 36.91
C ASP A 150 -12.27 -25.71 35.90
N GLU A 151 -12.40 -25.46 34.60
CA GLU A 151 -11.96 -26.35 33.51
C GLU A 151 -10.53 -26.02 33.04
N ASP A 152 -9.63 -25.80 33.99
CA ASP A 152 -8.29 -25.22 33.79
C ASP A 152 -7.44 -25.92 32.72
N VAL A 153 -7.51 -27.26 32.64
CA VAL A 153 -6.70 -28.03 31.68
C VAL A 153 -7.17 -27.75 30.24
N LEU A 154 -8.47 -27.68 30.04
CA LEU A 154 -9.07 -27.46 28.72
C LEU A 154 -8.99 -25.98 28.33
N GLY A 155 -9.22 -25.07 29.28
CA GLY A 155 -9.02 -23.63 29.08
C GLY A 155 -7.58 -23.30 28.70
N ARG A 156 -6.58 -23.88 29.38
CA ARG A 156 -5.16 -23.72 29.02
C ARG A 156 -4.82 -24.31 27.66
N TRP A 157 -5.43 -25.44 27.29
CA TRP A 157 -5.24 -26.00 25.95
C TRP A 157 -5.70 -25.00 24.88
N LEU A 158 -6.90 -24.43 25.03
CA LEU A 158 -7.43 -23.48 24.05
C LEU A 158 -6.61 -22.18 24.05
N ALA A 159 -6.24 -21.66 25.22
CA ALA A 159 -5.35 -20.49 25.32
C ALA A 159 -4.01 -20.73 24.62
N ASN A 160 -3.41 -21.91 24.75
CA ASN A 160 -2.18 -22.26 24.04
C ASN A 160 -2.40 -22.34 22.52
N GLU A 161 -3.53 -22.86 22.04
CA GLU A 161 -3.81 -22.87 20.59
C GLU A 161 -3.96 -21.47 20.00
N LEU A 162 -4.37 -20.48 20.80
CA LEU A 162 -4.57 -19.09 20.38
C LEU A 162 -3.29 -18.23 20.53
N PHE A 163 -2.61 -18.32 21.68
CA PHE A 163 -1.53 -17.39 22.04
C PHE A 163 -0.13 -17.98 22.02
N ASN A 164 0.03 -19.31 22.09
CA ASN A 164 1.36 -19.91 22.10
C ASN A 164 1.93 -19.95 20.67
N PRO A 165 3.02 -19.23 20.37
CA PRO A 165 3.58 -19.20 19.03
C PRO A 165 4.13 -20.57 18.62
N LYS A 166 3.97 -20.89 17.34
CA LYS A 166 4.51 -22.09 16.69
C LYS A 166 5.41 -21.65 15.54
N PRO A 167 6.50 -22.39 15.26
CA PRO A 167 7.31 -22.10 14.08
C PRO A 167 6.56 -22.47 12.81
N GLU A 168 6.56 -21.59 11.83
CA GLU A 168 6.01 -21.81 10.50
C GLU A 168 7.06 -21.48 9.43
N GLY A 169 7.11 -22.28 8.35
CA GLY A 169 8.15 -22.20 7.32
C GLY A 169 9.43 -22.95 7.67
N GLU A 170 10.37 -22.99 6.72
CA GLU A 170 11.68 -23.64 6.86
C GLU A 170 12.83 -22.67 6.51
N GLY A 171 14.02 -22.92 7.06
CA GLY A 171 15.22 -22.12 6.78
C GLY A 171 15.06 -20.64 7.16
N TYR A 172 15.46 -19.74 6.25
CA TYR A 172 15.36 -18.29 6.43
C TYR A 172 13.92 -17.76 6.39
N ALA A 173 12.95 -18.54 5.88
CA ALA A 173 11.53 -18.17 5.87
C ALA A 173 10.80 -18.58 7.16
N ARG A 174 11.51 -19.23 8.10
CA ARG A 174 10.94 -19.64 9.38
C ARG A 174 10.59 -18.42 10.23
N LYS A 175 9.34 -18.34 10.71
CA LYS A 175 8.87 -17.27 11.60
C LYS A 175 7.91 -17.81 12.68
N PRO A 176 7.81 -17.15 13.85
CA PRO A 176 6.77 -17.45 14.83
C PRO A 176 5.40 -17.02 14.30
N THR A 177 4.40 -17.90 14.41
CA THR A 177 2.99 -17.56 14.17
C THR A 177 2.12 -18.03 15.32
N ALA A 178 1.12 -17.21 15.69
CA ALA A 178 0.14 -17.52 16.73
C ALA A 178 -1.19 -17.95 16.09
N GLY A 179 -2.14 -18.42 16.90
CA GLY A 179 -3.48 -18.78 16.44
C GLY A 179 -4.40 -17.59 16.18
N LEU A 180 -3.98 -16.39 16.61
CA LEU A 180 -4.64 -15.11 16.38
C LEU A 180 -3.75 -14.22 15.51
N ASP A 181 -4.37 -13.35 14.72
CA ASP A 181 -3.66 -12.23 14.07
C ASP A 181 -3.18 -11.20 15.11
N ASP A 182 -2.21 -10.40 14.70
CA ASP A 182 -1.43 -9.51 15.56
C ASP A 182 -2.29 -8.51 16.35
N TYR A 183 -3.31 -7.96 15.70
CA TYR A 183 -4.23 -7.01 16.34
C TYR A 183 -5.03 -7.70 17.46
N TRP A 184 -5.72 -8.80 17.15
CA TRP A 184 -6.52 -9.51 18.16
C TRP A 184 -5.65 -10.15 19.24
N TYR A 185 -4.44 -10.58 18.91
CA TYR A 185 -3.47 -11.06 19.90
C TYR A 185 -3.21 -10.00 20.97
N GLN A 186 -2.84 -8.78 20.57
CA GLN A 186 -2.54 -7.70 21.49
C GLN A 186 -3.78 -7.28 22.31
N GLN A 187 -4.94 -7.15 21.65
CA GLN A 187 -6.17 -6.71 22.33
C GLN A 187 -6.69 -7.74 23.34
N GLU A 188 -6.57 -9.03 23.05
CA GLU A 188 -7.20 -10.09 23.85
C GLU A 188 -6.26 -10.77 24.85
N LEU A 189 -4.93 -10.58 24.74
CA LEU A 189 -3.95 -11.12 25.68
C LEU A 189 -4.25 -10.76 27.15
N PRO A 190 -4.59 -9.50 27.53
CA PRO A 190 -4.86 -9.15 28.92
C PRO A 190 -5.99 -9.98 29.56
N ARG A 191 -7.06 -10.25 28.81
CA ARG A 191 -8.22 -11.02 29.29
C ARG A 191 -7.84 -12.47 29.62
N VAL A 192 -7.04 -13.10 28.77
CA VAL A 192 -6.57 -14.48 29.01
C VAL A 192 -5.56 -14.53 30.15
N VAL A 193 -4.68 -13.53 30.25
CA VAL A 193 -3.71 -13.41 31.35
C VAL A 193 -4.41 -13.33 32.70
N GLU A 194 -5.46 -12.52 32.81
CA GLU A 194 -6.29 -12.42 34.01
C GLU A 194 -6.95 -13.77 34.35
N ALA A 195 -7.54 -14.43 33.34
CA ALA A 195 -8.20 -15.72 33.52
C ALA A 195 -7.24 -16.86 33.91
N LEU A 196 -5.96 -16.79 33.54
CA LEU A 196 -4.93 -17.78 33.92
C LEU A 196 -4.54 -17.71 35.41
N ARG A 197 -4.86 -16.61 36.11
CA ARG A 197 -4.62 -16.41 37.55
C ARG A 197 -3.17 -16.75 37.94
N VAL A 198 -2.96 -17.62 38.93
CA VAL A 198 -1.63 -18.03 39.44
C VAL A 198 -0.72 -18.69 38.39
N ASN A 199 -1.27 -19.12 37.24
CA ASN A 199 -0.50 -19.75 36.18
C ASN A 199 -0.03 -18.77 35.09
N SER A 200 -0.49 -17.51 35.12
CA SER A 200 -0.24 -16.51 34.08
C SER A 200 1.25 -16.31 33.83
N PHE A 201 2.03 -16.06 34.88
CA PHE A 201 3.48 -15.85 34.78
C PHE A 201 4.18 -17.01 34.07
N LYS A 202 3.93 -18.24 34.51
CA LYS A 202 4.58 -19.42 33.90
C LYS A 202 4.16 -19.64 32.44
N ALA A 203 2.89 -19.42 32.13
CA ALA A 203 2.33 -19.61 30.79
C ALA A 203 2.88 -18.58 29.80
N VAL A 204 2.78 -17.29 30.11
CA VAL A 204 3.19 -16.20 29.21
C VAL A 204 4.71 -16.18 29.03
N THR A 205 5.50 -16.43 30.08
CA THR A 205 6.96 -16.62 29.93
C THR A 205 7.28 -17.81 29.03
N GLY A 206 6.49 -18.88 29.09
CA GLY A 206 6.59 -20.02 28.17
C GLY A 206 6.28 -19.62 26.72
N TRP A 207 5.27 -18.80 26.49
CA TRP A 207 4.92 -18.28 25.17
C TRP A 207 6.00 -17.37 24.60
N LEU A 208 6.55 -16.45 25.40
CA LEU A 208 7.67 -15.60 24.99
C LEU A 208 8.92 -16.43 24.66
N ARG A 209 9.23 -17.46 25.45
CA ARG A 209 10.32 -18.38 25.13
C ARG A 209 10.07 -19.09 23.80
N ASN A 210 8.87 -19.63 23.58
CA ASN A 210 8.54 -20.33 22.34
C ASN A 210 8.59 -19.39 21.13
N TRP A 211 8.29 -18.10 21.32
CA TRP A 211 8.50 -17.07 20.30
C TRP A 211 9.97 -16.99 19.90
N ILE A 212 10.85 -16.83 20.89
CA ILE A 212 12.31 -16.77 20.68
C ILE A 212 12.81 -18.05 20.00
N ASP A 213 12.37 -19.22 20.46
CA ASP A 213 12.77 -20.53 19.92
C ASP A 213 12.27 -20.77 18.48
N ALA A 214 11.30 -19.98 18.01
CA ALA A 214 10.75 -20.07 16.66
C ALA A 214 11.43 -19.13 15.66
N LEU A 215 12.19 -18.13 16.12
CA LEU A 215 12.95 -17.24 15.25
C LEU A 215 14.10 -17.99 14.53
N PRO A 216 14.44 -17.60 13.29
CA PRO A 216 15.56 -18.18 12.58
C PRO A 216 16.88 -17.76 13.27
N SER A 217 17.57 -18.71 13.92
CA SER A 217 18.86 -18.42 14.56
C SER A 217 19.93 -18.11 13.51
N TYR A 218 20.50 -16.91 13.56
CA TYR A 218 21.73 -16.57 12.86
C TYR A 218 22.92 -17.25 13.56
N GLY A 219 23.18 -18.52 13.25
CA GLY A 219 24.36 -19.25 13.74
C GLY A 219 24.25 -19.77 15.19
N SER A 220 25.41 -20.11 15.78
CA SER A 220 25.55 -20.73 17.11
C SER A 220 25.28 -19.78 18.29
N ASN A 221 25.10 -18.48 18.03
CA ASN A 221 24.97 -17.46 19.06
C ASN A 221 23.50 -17.03 19.18
N GLU A 222 23.03 -16.89 20.42
CA GLU A 222 21.68 -16.46 20.74
C GLU A 222 21.67 -14.94 20.85
N PHE A 223 20.73 -14.26 20.17
CA PHE A 223 20.68 -12.79 20.07
C PHE A 223 19.34 -12.19 20.53
N SER A 224 18.55 -12.92 21.34
CA SER A 224 17.18 -12.46 21.66
C SER A 224 17.13 -11.18 22.51
N ALA A 225 18.21 -10.81 23.22
CA ALA A 225 18.25 -9.52 23.91
C ALA A 225 18.10 -8.31 22.96
N ALA A 226 18.43 -8.47 21.67
CA ALA A 226 18.28 -7.46 20.63
C ALA A 226 16.82 -7.18 20.24
N GLU A 227 15.86 -8.05 20.62
CA GLU A 227 14.45 -7.90 20.26
C GLU A 227 13.77 -6.67 20.86
N ARG A 228 14.35 -6.10 21.92
CA ARG A 228 13.87 -4.89 22.59
C ARG A 228 15.07 -4.05 22.99
N SER A 229 15.10 -2.75 22.69
CA SER A 229 16.22 -1.89 23.08
C SER A 229 16.33 -1.74 24.59
N SER A 230 15.25 -1.34 25.25
CA SER A 230 15.10 -1.36 26.70
C SER A 230 13.77 -2.01 27.08
N ILE A 231 13.76 -2.80 28.16
CA ILE A 231 12.53 -3.37 28.76
C ILE A 231 11.66 -2.26 29.39
N ALA A 232 12.26 -1.11 29.71
CA ALA A 232 11.55 0.05 30.24
C ALA A 232 10.63 0.72 29.20
N ASP A 233 11.02 0.68 27.93
CA ASP A 233 10.25 1.29 26.85
C ASP A 233 8.94 0.53 26.68
N LEU A 234 7.83 1.25 26.43
CA LEU A 234 6.55 0.66 26.02
C LEU A 234 6.48 0.54 24.50
N SER A 235 5.76 -0.45 23.98
CA SER A 235 5.51 -0.54 22.54
C SER A 235 4.60 0.61 22.12
N THR A 236 5.16 1.64 21.48
CA THR A 236 4.41 2.81 20.96
C THR A 236 4.17 2.73 19.45
N GLY A 237 4.50 1.60 18.81
CA GLY A 237 4.38 1.44 17.36
C GLY A 237 2.93 1.57 16.86
N GLU A 238 2.77 2.15 15.66
CA GLU A 238 1.48 2.29 14.97
C GLU A 238 0.84 0.92 14.59
N HIS A 239 1.62 -0.17 14.68
CA HIS A 239 1.20 -1.51 14.31
C HIS A 239 1.32 -2.50 15.48
N PRO A 240 0.28 -3.32 15.75
CA PRO A 240 0.33 -4.40 16.73
C PRO A 240 1.44 -5.42 16.44
N ASP A 241 2.17 -5.83 17.49
CA ASP A 241 3.16 -6.92 17.43
C ASP A 241 2.99 -7.84 18.67
N PRO A 242 2.64 -9.13 18.48
CA PRO A 242 2.54 -10.11 19.56
C PRO A 242 3.82 -10.25 20.39
N LYS A 243 5.00 -10.10 19.78
CA LYS A 243 6.30 -10.18 20.46
C LYS A 243 6.40 -9.13 21.56
N HIS A 244 6.14 -7.87 21.22
CA HIS A 244 6.23 -6.76 22.17
C HIS A 244 5.14 -6.85 23.23
N SER A 245 3.95 -7.30 22.87
CA SER A 245 2.86 -7.57 23.82
C SER A 245 3.24 -8.65 24.84
N LEU A 246 3.92 -9.72 24.40
CA LEU A 246 4.44 -10.76 25.29
C LEU A 246 5.56 -10.23 26.20
N ILE A 247 6.48 -9.42 25.68
CA ILE A 247 7.57 -8.83 26.47
C ILE A 247 7.00 -7.95 27.59
N ASP A 248 6.08 -7.03 27.25
CA ASP A 248 5.43 -6.13 28.20
C ASP A 248 4.67 -6.93 29.27
N THR A 249 3.91 -7.95 28.85
CA THR A 249 3.15 -8.80 29.78
C THR A 249 4.06 -9.60 30.71
N VAL A 250 5.16 -10.18 30.20
CA VAL A 250 6.12 -10.91 31.04
C VAL A 250 6.82 -9.96 32.02
N ARG A 251 7.18 -8.75 31.59
CA ARG A 251 7.76 -7.71 32.46
C ARG A 251 6.80 -7.38 33.61
N ASP A 252 5.54 -7.11 33.31
CA ASP A 252 4.57 -6.66 34.31
C ASP A 252 4.22 -7.79 35.30
N LEU A 253 4.07 -9.03 34.80
CA LEU A 253 3.88 -10.21 35.65
C LEU A 253 5.13 -10.51 36.51
N ALA A 254 6.33 -10.30 35.99
CA ALA A 254 7.57 -10.48 36.72
C ALA A 254 7.75 -9.42 37.82
N LEU A 255 7.42 -8.15 37.57
CA LEU A 255 7.41 -7.08 38.58
C LEU A 255 6.46 -7.41 39.74
N ALA A 256 5.25 -7.89 39.43
CA ALA A 256 4.31 -8.36 40.44
C ALA A 256 4.84 -9.60 41.18
N GLY A 257 5.46 -10.54 40.47
CA GLY A 257 6.02 -11.78 41.02
C GLY A 257 7.21 -11.55 41.97
N VAL A 258 8.14 -10.66 41.59
CA VAL A 258 9.28 -10.29 42.44
C VAL A 258 8.82 -9.61 43.72
N SER A 259 7.75 -8.81 43.68
CA SER A 259 7.15 -8.23 44.89
C SER A 259 6.58 -9.27 45.88
N ILE A 260 6.42 -10.53 45.46
CA ILE A 260 5.88 -11.63 46.27
C ILE A 260 6.98 -12.61 46.70
N ASP A 261 7.79 -13.08 45.75
CA ASP A 261 8.89 -14.03 45.96
C ASP A 261 10.01 -13.74 44.95
N THR A 262 10.91 -12.84 45.37
CA THR A 262 12.01 -12.34 44.55
C THR A 262 12.90 -13.45 43.97
N PRO A 263 13.46 -14.38 44.77
CA PRO A 263 14.32 -15.42 44.23
C PRO A 263 13.61 -16.29 43.19
N SER A 264 12.38 -16.73 43.47
CA SER A 264 11.66 -17.63 42.57
C SER A 264 11.34 -17.00 41.21
N ALA A 265 10.95 -15.72 41.17
CA ALA A 265 10.61 -15.06 39.91
C ALA A 265 11.84 -14.79 39.04
N ALA A 266 12.93 -14.29 39.62
CA ALA A 266 14.18 -14.03 38.91
C ALA A 266 14.84 -15.34 38.44
N ASP A 267 14.96 -16.34 39.31
CA ASP A 267 15.55 -17.64 38.97
C ASP A 267 14.73 -18.36 37.89
N TYR A 268 13.40 -18.16 37.86
CA TYR A 268 12.55 -18.72 36.80
C TYR A 268 12.85 -18.13 35.42
N LEU A 269 13.09 -16.80 35.32
CA LEU A 269 13.43 -16.13 34.07
C LEU A 269 14.82 -16.56 33.58
N VAL A 270 15.84 -16.45 34.43
CA VAL A 270 17.23 -16.81 34.12
C VAL A 270 17.34 -18.30 33.77
N GLY A 271 16.65 -19.17 34.51
CA GLY A 271 16.65 -20.62 34.29
C GLY A 271 16.12 -21.08 32.93
N ARG A 272 15.48 -20.20 32.14
CA ARG A 272 15.05 -20.50 30.76
C ARG A 272 16.15 -20.39 29.70
N LYS A 273 17.33 -19.87 30.05
CA LYS A 273 18.52 -19.80 29.18
C LYS A 273 18.25 -19.09 27.84
N ARG A 274 17.60 -17.92 27.92
CA ARG A 274 17.41 -16.99 26.80
C ARG A 274 17.78 -15.59 27.25
N GLN A 275 18.59 -14.90 26.45
CA GLN A 275 19.09 -13.57 26.74
C GLN A 275 17.97 -12.57 27.00
N LEU A 276 16.89 -12.56 26.21
CA LEU A 276 15.76 -11.65 26.44
C LEU A 276 15.10 -11.84 27.81
N LEU A 277 14.96 -13.09 28.27
CA LEU A 277 14.39 -13.38 29.58
C LEU A 277 15.35 -12.99 30.72
N HIS A 278 16.66 -13.17 30.50
CA HIS A 278 17.69 -12.67 31.40
C HIS A 278 17.67 -11.14 31.50
N LYS A 279 17.54 -10.46 30.37
CA LYS A 279 17.38 -9.01 30.27
C LYS A 279 16.16 -8.51 31.03
N VAL A 280 15.02 -9.20 30.92
CA VAL A 280 13.83 -8.91 31.75
C VAL A 280 14.13 -9.09 33.23
N ALA A 281 14.89 -10.11 33.64
CA ALA A 281 15.27 -10.30 35.04
C ALA A 281 16.13 -9.14 35.58
N LEU A 282 17.11 -8.66 34.80
CA LEU A 282 17.93 -7.48 35.13
C LEU A 282 17.04 -6.26 35.39
N PHE A 283 16.13 -5.96 34.45
CA PHE A 283 15.20 -4.84 34.56
C PHE A 283 14.30 -4.93 35.80
N VAL A 284 13.65 -6.08 35.99
CA VAL A 284 12.65 -6.26 37.07
C VAL A 284 13.29 -6.13 38.44
N VAL A 285 14.50 -6.67 38.63
CA VAL A 285 15.25 -6.56 39.89
C VAL A 285 15.71 -5.13 40.13
N ALA A 286 16.25 -4.45 39.10
CA ALA A 286 16.65 -3.04 39.19
C ALA A 286 15.48 -2.13 39.59
N GLU A 287 14.35 -2.30 38.93
CA GLU A 287 13.14 -1.52 39.18
C GLU A 287 12.55 -1.79 40.58
N SER A 288 12.59 -3.04 41.03
CA SER A 288 12.14 -3.41 42.37
C SER A 288 13.02 -2.77 43.46
N LEU A 289 14.35 -2.76 43.28
CA LEU A 289 15.29 -2.09 44.19
C LEU A 289 15.04 -0.58 44.28
N ARG A 290 14.78 0.08 43.14
CA ARG A 290 14.42 1.50 43.12
C ARG A 290 13.16 1.79 43.92
N ARG A 291 12.12 0.97 43.76
CA ARG A 291 10.87 1.10 44.52
C ARG A 291 11.08 0.89 46.02
N GLU A 292 11.88 -0.10 46.41
CA GLU A 292 12.21 -0.32 47.82
C GLU A 292 12.97 0.86 48.43
N THR A 293 13.90 1.44 47.69
CA THR A 293 14.66 2.62 48.12
C THR A 293 13.73 3.81 48.38
N GLN A 294 12.76 4.04 47.48
CA GLN A 294 11.73 5.08 47.66
C GLN A 294 10.83 4.82 48.88
N LEU A 295 10.54 3.55 49.18
CA LEU A 295 9.73 3.11 50.32
C LEU A 295 10.53 2.93 51.62
N GLN A 296 11.85 3.16 51.62
CA GLN A 296 12.76 2.90 52.74
C GLN A 296 12.72 1.44 53.24
N SER A 297 12.45 0.51 52.33
CA SER A 297 12.46 -0.94 52.53
C SER A 297 13.86 -1.52 52.24
N HIS A 298 14.19 -2.65 52.86
CA HIS A 298 15.47 -3.34 52.62
C HIS A 298 15.25 -4.86 52.56
N ASP A 299 14.74 -5.38 51.44
CA ASP A 299 14.67 -6.83 51.24
C ASP A 299 16.08 -7.38 50.95
N GLN A 300 16.64 -8.08 51.95
CA GLN A 300 17.94 -8.73 51.82
C GLN A 300 17.95 -9.80 50.73
N GLN A 301 16.82 -10.45 50.44
CA GLN A 301 16.76 -11.46 49.37
C GLN A 301 16.91 -10.80 48.00
N LEU A 302 16.23 -9.67 47.76
CA LEU A 302 16.36 -8.89 46.53
C LEU A 302 17.78 -8.37 46.31
N ILE A 303 18.44 -7.87 47.35
CA ILE A 303 19.85 -7.44 47.26
C ILE A 303 20.78 -8.61 46.88
N GLN A 304 20.56 -9.80 47.44
CA GLN A 304 21.38 -10.98 47.10
C GLN A 304 21.15 -11.45 45.66
N VAL A 305 19.92 -11.38 45.15
CA VAL A 305 19.63 -11.69 43.74
C VAL A 305 20.29 -10.66 42.82
N ALA A 306 20.19 -9.37 43.14
CA ALA A 306 20.85 -8.30 42.38
C ALA A 306 22.36 -8.49 42.29
N LYS A 307 23.02 -8.78 43.41
CA LYS A 307 24.47 -9.09 43.43
C LYS A 307 24.82 -10.32 42.60
N ARG A 308 23.97 -11.35 42.60
CA ARG A 308 24.18 -12.55 41.77
C ARG A 308 24.13 -12.20 40.29
N LEU A 309 23.14 -11.40 39.86
CA LEU A 309 23.01 -10.95 38.47
C LEU A 309 24.16 -10.03 38.03
N LEU A 310 24.63 -9.13 38.92
CA LEU A 310 25.80 -8.28 38.66
C LEU A 310 27.11 -9.09 38.52
N ALA A 311 27.21 -10.23 39.21
CA ALA A 311 28.37 -11.10 39.11
C ALA A 311 28.26 -12.14 37.99
N ASP A 312 27.13 -12.23 37.29
CA ASP A 312 26.88 -13.22 36.26
C ASP A 312 27.44 -12.75 34.92
N SER A 313 28.48 -13.42 34.42
CA SER A 313 29.14 -13.09 33.15
C SER A 313 28.21 -13.20 31.94
N THR A 314 27.10 -13.95 32.03
CA THR A 314 26.09 -14.01 30.96
C THR A 314 25.32 -12.70 30.78
N SER A 315 25.43 -11.77 31.73
CA SER A 315 24.91 -10.40 31.60
C SER A 315 25.79 -9.50 30.73
N TYR A 316 27.02 -9.93 30.37
CA TYR A 316 27.92 -9.15 29.51
C TYR A 316 27.55 -9.32 28.04
N ASP A 317 26.50 -8.62 27.64
CA ASP A 317 26.03 -8.50 26.25
C ASP A 317 25.67 -7.03 26.02
N ASP A 318 26.12 -6.45 24.90
CA ASP A 318 25.87 -5.03 24.62
C ASP A 318 24.35 -4.73 24.49
N ASN A 319 23.54 -5.72 24.09
CA ASN A 319 22.09 -5.62 24.09
C ASN A 319 21.47 -5.67 25.50
N MET A 320 22.21 -6.01 26.55
CA MET A 320 21.76 -5.97 27.95
C MET A 320 22.39 -4.83 28.75
N ARG A 321 23.30 -4.06 28.15
CA ARG A 321 24.11 -3.04 28.82
C ARG A 321 23.26 -2.00 29.55
N ILE A 322 22.12 -1.60 28.98
CA ILE A 322 21.20 -0.62 29.58
C ILE A 322 20.63 -1.16 30.90
N GLU A 323 20.00 -2.34 30.89
CA GLU A 323 19.41 -2.96 32.07
C GLU A 323 20.46 -3.33 33.11
N TYR A 324 21.65 -3.74 32.67
CA TYR A 324 22.76 -4.02 33.56
C TYR A 324 23.23 -2.74 34.27
N ALA A 325 23.43 -1.64 33.53
CA ALA A 325 23.82 -0.36 34.11
C ALA A 325 22.79 0.14 35.12
N GLU A 326 21.51 0.04 34.80
CA GLU A 326 20.41 0.41 35.69
C GLU A 326 20.37 -0.48 36.95
N LEU A 327 20.63 -1.79 36.83
CA LEU A 327 20.78 -2.69 37.96
C LEU A 327 22.00 -2.32 38.83
N ALA A 328 23.14 -2.00 38.23
CA ALA A 328 24.35 -1.62 38.94
C ALA A 328 24.12 -0.35 39.77
N ARG A 329 23.55 0.69 39.17
CA ARG A 329 23.18 1.94 39.86
C ARG A 329 22.23 1.68 41.02
N ALA A 330 21.16 0.92 40.79
CA ALA A 330 20.16 0.60 41.83
C ALA A 330 20.77 -0.22 42.98
N THR A 331 21.65 -1.17 42.68
CA THR A 331 22.28 -2.05 43.69
C THR A 331 23.30 -1.30 44.53
N VAL A 332 24.15 -0.47 43.92
CA VAL A 332 25.17 0.32 44.65
C VAL A 332 24.52 1.38 45.53
N LEU A 333 23.37 1.92 45.11
CA LEU A 333 22.59 2.87 45.91
C LEU A 333 22.13 2.26 47.24
N VAL A 334 21.71 0.99 47.25
CA VAL A 334 21.25 0.29 48.46
C VAL A 334 22.37 -0.43 49.23
N ASP A 335 23.42 -0.86 48.52
CA ASP A 335 24.59 -1.50 49.09
C ASP A 335 25.86 -1.03 48.36
N PRO A 336 26.51 0.04 48.87
CA PRO A 336 27.71 0.59 48.26
C PRO A 336 28.85 -0.43 48.08
N GLY A 337 28.88 -1.49 48.90
CA GLY A 337 29.87 -2.56 48.80
C GLY A 337 29.72 -3.44 47.55
N ALA A 338 28.58 -3.37 46.86
CA ALA A 338 28.33 -4.11 45.63
C ALA A 338 29.18 -3.60 44.43
N SER A 339 29.68 -2.36 44.50
CA SER A 339 30.54 -1.76 43.44
C SER A 339 31.80 -2.59 43.15
N VAL A 340 32.29 -3.36 44.14
CA VAL A 340 33.45 -4.26 43.98
C VAL A 340 33.20 -5.36 42.94
N LEU A 341 31.95 -5.80 42.76
CA LEU A 341 31.59 -6.84 41.79
C LEU A 341 31.80 -6.37 40.34
N LEU A 342 31.62 -5.07 40.08
CA LEU A 342 31.77 -4.48 38.74
C LEU A 342 33.19 -4.60 38.21
N LYS A 343 34.18 -4.58 39.09
CA LYS A 343 35.60 -4.66 38.72
C LYS A 343 35.91 -5.96 37.99
N GLU A 344 35.49 -7.08 38.55
CA GLU A 344 35.75 -8.39 37.97
C GLU A 344 34.89 -8.62 36.73
N PHE A 345 33.62 -8.24 36.78
CA PHE A 345 32.70 -8.33 35.64
C PHE A 345 33.22 -7.58 34.40
N ILE A 346 33.63 -6.31 34.56
CA ILE A 346 34.18 -5.51 33.46
C ILE A 346 35.53 -6.05 32.96
N ARG A 347 36.35 -6.62 33.86
CA ARG A 347 37.62 -7.24 33.48
C ARG A 347 37.41 -8.48 32.62
N GLU A 348 36.49 -9.36 33.01
CA GLU A 348 36.15 -10.56 32.24
C GLU A 348 35.53 -10.20 30.88
N GLY A 349 34.56 -9.30 30.87
CA GLY A 349 33.94 -8.83 29.64
C GLY A 349 34.92 -8.18 28.66
N HIS A 350 35.88 -7.39 29.14
CA HIS A 350 36.92 -6.82 28.30
C HIS A 350 37.85 -7.89 27.68
N LEU A 351 38.12 -8.99 28.39
CA LEU A 351 38.87 -10.12 27.83
C LEU A 351 38.08 -10.85 26.75
N ASP A 352 36.76 -10.96 26.91
CA ASP A 352 35.87 -11.53 25.91
C ASP A 352 35.76 -10.64 24.67
N ASP A 353 35.66 -9.32 24.84
CA ASP A 353 35.73 -8.35 23.73
C ASP A 353 37.04 -8.48 22.95
N LEU A 354 38.18 -8.55 23.65
CA LEU A 354 39.49 -8.75 23.00
C LEU A 354 39.50 -10.06 22.20
N ARG A 355 39.00 -11.16 22.75
CA ARG A 355 38.92 -12.45 22.04
C ARG A 355 38.02 -12.36 20.81
N TRP A 356 36.84 -11.77 20.95
CA TRP A 356 35.89 -11.62 19.85
C TRP A 356 36.45 -10.73 18.74
N MET A 357 37.14 -9.65 19.07
CA MET A 357 37.81 -8.77 18.12
C MET A 357 38.95 -9.48 17.39
N ILE A 358 39.77 -10.29 18.09
CA ILE A 358 40.84 -11.09 17.46
C ILE A 358 40.27 -12.11 16.47
N GLU A 359 39.12 -12.72 16.78
CA GLU A 359 38.47 -13.73 15.94
C GLU A 359 37.68 -13.12 14.76
N GLY A 360 37.15 -11.90 14.91
CA GLY A 360 36.21 -11.29 13.97
C GLY A 360 36.76 -10.17 13.08
N LEU A 361 37.81 -9.44 13.49
CA LEU A 361 38.38 -8.35 12.68
C LEU A 361 39.19 -8.93 11.50
N PRO A 362 38.93 -8.49 10.26
CA PRO A 362 39.70 -8.92 9.10
C PRO A 362 41.13 -8.36 9.16
N ARG A 363 42.13 -9.22 8.93
CA ARG A 363 43.53 -8.76 8.81
C ARG A 363 43.75 -8.13 7.44
N ASN A 364 44.01 -6.84 7.40
CA ASN A 364 44.12 -6.08 6.15
C ASN A 364 45.58 -5.79 5.75
N GLY A 365 46.46 -6.79 5.90
CA GLY A 365 47.88 -6.68 5.50
C GLY A 365 48.73 -5.76 6.38
N GLU A 366 48.21 -5.31 7.51
CA GLU A 366 48.93 -4.52 8.52
C GLU A 366 49.91 -5.36 9.37
N SER A 367 50.76 -4.69 10.14
CA SER A 367 51.69 -5.37 11.05
C SER A 367 50.94 -5.99 12.24
N ASP A 368 51.50 -7.03 12.85
CA ASP A 368 50.88 -7.65 14.04
C ASP A 368 50.75 -6.65 15.21
N ASP A 369 51.64 -5.65 15.29
CA ASP A 369 51.59 -4.60 16.31
C ASP A 369 50.43 -3.62 16.04
N ASP A 370 50.19 -3.24 14.79
CA ASP A 370 49.09 -2.33 14.41
C ASP A 370 47.72 -3.00 14.60
N PHE A 371 47.59 -4.27 14.20
CA PHE A 371 46.38 -5.05 14.43
C PHE A 371 46.09 -5.22 15.94
N ALA A 372 47.12 -5.43 16.75
CA ALA A 372 46.96 -5.50 18.20
C ALA A 372 46.49 -4.18 18.82
N ILE A 373 46.96 -3.03 18.29
CA ILE A 373 46.49 -1.71 18.71
C ILE A 373 45.02 -1.52 18.32
N GLU A 374 44.64 -1.87 17.10
CA GLU A 374 43.25 -1.75 16.63
C GLU A 374 42.28 -2.60 17.46
N VAL A 375 42.62 -3.88 17.69
CA VAL A 375 41.88 -4.78 18.58
C VAL A 375 41.72 -4.17 19.99
N ALA A 376 42.82 -3.65 20.55
CA ALA A 376 42.80 -3.04 21.88
C ALA A 376 41.93 -1.78 21.93
N ASP A 377 41.95 -0.96 20.88
CA ASP A 377 41.14 0.24 20.76
C ASP A 377 39.65 -0.10 20.62
N HIS A 378 39.29 -1.10 19.81
CA HIS A 378 37.90 -1.59 19.70
C HIS A 378 37.36 -2.11 21.04
N ALA A 379 38.10 -2.98 21.72
CA ALA A 379 37.71 -3.50 23.03
C ALA A 379 37.64 -2.40 24.10
N SER A 380 38.53 -1.39 24.02
CA SER A 380 38.52 -0.25 24.93
C SER A 380 37.34 0.70 24.66
N ARG A 381 36.87 0.85 23.42
CA ARG A 381 35.65 1.60 23.08
C ARG A 381 34.40 0.92 23.64
N SER A 382 34.31 -0.41 23.59
CA SER A 382 33.24 -1.16 24.26
C SER A 382 33.28 -0.93 25.77
N LYS A 383 34.46 -1.02 26.39
CA LYS A 383 34.64 -0.71 27.82
C LYS A 383 34.20 0.71 28.16
N HIS A 384 34.54 1.69 27.34
CA HIS A 384 34.11 3.08 27.50
C HIS A 384 32.57 3.21 27.51
N ARG A 385 31.85 2.52 26.61
CA ARG A 385 30.38 2.47 26.60
C ARG A 385 29.81 1.86 27.88
N TRP A 386 30.36 0.74 28.33
CA TRP A 386 29.91 0.07 29.57
C TRP A 386 30.10 0.95 30.81
N LEU A 387 31.29 1.53 30.98
CA LEU A 387 31.57 2.40 32.13
C LEU A 387 30.72 3.67 32.10
N SER A 388 30.55 4.28 30.93
CA SER A 388 29.68 5.46 30.76
C SER A 388 28.21 5.13 31.05
N ALA A 389 27.74 3.95 30.64
CA ALA A 389 26.38 3.50 30.92
C ALA A 389 26.17 3.26 32.42
N ILE A 390 27.09 2.59 33.11
CA ILE A 390 27.01 2.38 34.57
C ILE A 390 27.05 3.72 35.31
N GLY A 391 27.87 4.67 34.87
CA GLY A 391 27.98 6.01 35.43
C GLY A 391 28.92 6.10 36.63
N ASP A 392 29.62 7.25 36.74
CA ASP A 392 30.71 7.49 37.70
C ASP A 392 30.32 7.17 39.16
N GLU A 393 29.11 7.52 39.58
CA GLU A 393 28.63 7.34 40.95
C GLU A 393 28.52 5.88 41.40
N ALA A 394 28.28 4.96 40.47
CA ALA A 394 28.13 3.53 40.75
C ALA A 394 29.46 2.76 40.63
N LEU A 395 30.49 3.36 40.02
CA LEU A 395 31.78 2.73 39.78
C LEU A 395 32.69 2.78 41.02
N PRO A 396 33.50 1.71 41.27
CA PRO A 396 34.59 1.79 42.24
C PRO A 396 35.69 2.75 41.76
N PRO A 397 36.51 3.31 42.66
CA PRO A 397 37.49 4.36 42.34
C PRO A 397 38.41 4.05 41.15
N GLU A 398 38.85 2.80 41.01
CA GLU A 398 39.73 2.41 39.90
C GLU A 398 39.04 2.49 38.53
N LEU A 399 37.75 2.15 38.46
CA LEU A 399 36.98 2.25 37.21
C LEU A 399 36.53 3.68 36.93
N GLN A 400 36.38 4.53 37.96
CA GLN A 400 36.17 5.97 37.78
C GLN A 400 37.38 6.64 37.11
N ASP A 401 38.59 6.32 37.59
CA ASP A 401 39.83 6.83 37.00
C ASP A 401 40.01 6.33 35.56
N GLU A 402 39.62 5.08 35.29
CA GLU A 402 39.64 4.52 33.94
C GLU A 402 38.63 5.17 33.01
N LEU A 403 37.39 5.41 33.46
CA LEU A 403 36.38 6.15 32.70
C LEU A 403 36.88 7.55 32.34
N LYS A 404 37.47 8.29 33.30
CA LYS A 404 38.05 9.63 33.05
C LYS A 404 39.16 9.60 32.00
N ALA A 405 40.00 8.57 32.02
CA ALA A 405 41.04 8.39 31.00
C ALA A 405 40.44 8.14 29.61
N LEU A 406 39.39 7.32 29.50
CA LEU A 406 38.70 7.01 28.25
C LEU A 406 37.94 8.24 27.70
N CYS A 407 37.21 8.98 28.54
CA CYS A 407 36.57 10.25 28.18
C CYS A 407 37.61 11.29 27.70
N SER A 408 38.77 11.38 28.36
CA SER A 408 39.85 12.28 27.94
C SER A 408 40.41 11.91 26.56
N ARG A 409 40.40 10.62 26.20
CA ARG A 409 40.93 10.11 24.93
C ARG A 409 39.93 10.26 23.78
N TRP A 410 38.64 10.03 24.02
CA TRP A 410 37.63 9.91 22.95
C TRP A 410 36.43 10.86 23.07
N GLY A 411 36.43 11.74 24.08
CA GLY A 411 35.30 12.59 24.41
C GLY A 411 34.22 11.84 25.19
N ASP A 412 33.28 12.59 25.77
CA ASP A 412 32.16 12.02 26.52
C ASP A 412 31.11 11.41 25.58
N ILE A 413 30.55 10.25 25.98
CA ILE A 413 29.40 9.67 25.29
C ILE A 413 28.15 10.43 25.74
N LYS A 414 27.54 11.18 24.81
CA LYS A 414 26.38 12.05 25.10
C LYS A 414 25.15 11.27 25.60
N ASP A 415 24.84 10.13 24.97
CA ASP A 415 23.76 9.25 25.38
C ASP A 415 24.28 7.82 25.61
N PRO A 416 24.81 7.53 26.81
CA PRO A 416 25.40 6.23 27.08
C PRO A 416 24.33 5.15 27.26
N LEU A 417 23.03 5.47 27.28
CA LEU A 417 21.95 4.49 27.30
C LEU A 417 21.29 4.32 25.92
N GLU A 418 21.78 4.99 24.88
CA GLU A 418 21.34 4.74 23.51
C GLU A 418 21.85 3.37 23.01
N ARG A 419 21.01 2.73 22.18
CA ARG A 419 21.29 1.45 21.53
C ARG A 419 22.32 1.65 20.40
N PRO A 420 23.39 0.84 20.30
CA PRO A 420 24.38 0.96 19.22
C PRO A 420 23.86 0.53 17.83
N ASP A 421 22.79 -0.28 17.79
CA ASP A 421 22.23 -0.91 16.60
C ASP A 421 20.83 -0.37 16.24
N LYS A 422 20.64 0.94 16.41
CA LYS A 422 19.73 1.70 15.54
C LYS A 422 20.25 1.57 14.10
N VAL A 423 19.93 0.44 13.46
CA VAL A 423 19.96 0.35 12.01
C VAL A 423 18.77 1.19 11.56
N SER A 424 19.00 2.48 11.33
CA SER A 424 18.20 3.16 10.34
C SER A 424 18.37 2.31 9.08
N SER A 425 17.26 1.78 8.54
CA SER A 425 17.25 1.36 7.15
C SER A 425 17.92 2.50 6.38
N TRP A 426 19.11 2.23 5.84
CA TRP A 426 19.99 3.25 5.29
C TRP A 426 19.17 4.16 4.37
N VAL A 427 19.01 5.43 4.78
CA VAL A 427 18.17 6.42 4.06
C VAL A 427 19.01 6.98 2.94
N GLY A 428 19.36 6.13 1.97
CA GLY A 428 20.30 6.54 0.94
C GLY A 428 21.65 6.99 1.52
N PRO A 429 22.56 7.46 0.65
CA PRO A 429 23.88 7.83 1.10
C PRO A 429 23.82 9.07 2.01
N SER A 430 24.59 9.08 3.10
CA SER A 430 24.69 10.20 4.02
C SER A 430 25.44 11.38 3.36
N ALA A 431 25.17 12.62 3.77
CA ALA A 431 25.96 13.78 3.33
C ALA A 431 27.21 13.97 4.21
N PHE A 432 28.28 14.55 3.64
CA PHE A 432 29.47 14.95 4.42
C PHE A 432 29.19 16.06 5.44
N SER A 433 28.17 16.88 5.15
CA SER A 433 27.83 18.06 5.93
C SER A 433 26.38 18.01 6.38
N ASP A 434 26.09 18.58 7.56
CA ASP A 434 24.72 18.75 8.04
C ASP A 434 23.97 19.78 7.16
N PRO A 435 22.70 19.55 6.79
CA PRO A 435 21.91 20.51 6.02
C PRO A 435 21.86 21.91 6.64
N THR A 436 21.80 22.00 7.97
CA THR A 436 21.73 23.29 8.70
C THR A 436 23.04 24.07 8.65
N ASP A 437 24.18 23.38 8.52
CA ASP A 437 25.49 24.00 8.35
C ASP A 437 25.63 24.60 6.94
N LEU A 438 25.24 23.85 5.90
CA LEU A 438 25.28 24.33 4.51
C LEU A 438 24.39 25.57 4.32
N GLU A 439 23.28 25.63 5.06
CA GLU A 439 22.36 26.78 5.05
C GLU A 439 22.97 28.08 5.61
N GLN A 440 24.00 27.98 6.46
CA GLN A 440 24.66 29.11 7.11
C GLN A 440 25.92 29.57 6.38
N MET A 441 26.45 28.76 5.47
CA MET A 441 27.67 29.07 4.73
C MET A 441 27.44 30.20 3.73
N THR A 442 28.46 31.03 3.55
CA THR A 442 28.54 31.93 2.40
C THR A 442 28.77 31.13 1.11
N PRO A 443 28.43 31.66 -0.07
CA PRO A 443 28.64 30.95 -1.32
C PRO A 443 30.06 30.45 -1.55
N VAL A 444 31.07 31.25 -1.18
CA VAL A 444 32.49 30.88 -1.31
C VAL A 444 32.83 29.71 -0.39
N GLU A 445 32.41 29.78 0.87
CA GLU A 445 32.64 28.71 1.86
C GLU A 445 31.98 27.41 1.43
N LEU A 446 30.73 27.47 0.95
CA LEU A 446 30.00 26.30 0.45
C LEU A 446 30.75 25.61 -0.70
N VAL A 447 31.18 26.37 -1.71
CA VAL A 447 31.88 25.80 -2.88
C VAL A 447 33.28 25.31 -2.52
N GLU A 448 34.02 26.01 -1.67
CA GLU A 448 35.33 25.55 -1.18
C GLU A 448 35.21 24.27 -0.36
N GLN A 449 34.18 24.18 0.47
CA GLN A 449 33.91 22.96 1.22
C GLN A 449 33.61 21.82 0.26
N LEU A 450 32.64 21.97 -0.65
CA LEU A 450 32.28 20.93 -1.63
C LEU A 450 33.49 20.47 -2.47
N ALA A 451 34.36 21.40 -2.88
CA ALA A 451 35.58 21.09 -3.63
C ALA A 451 36.62 20.33 -2.82
N SER A 452 36.65 20.53 -1.49
CA SER A 452 37.58 19.84 -0.58
C SER A 452 37.13 18.44 -0.17
N LEU A 453 35.88 18.06 -0.47
CA LEU A 453 35.34 16.76 -0.11
C LEU A 453 35.95 15.64 -0.96
N HIS A 454 36.45 14.63 -0.29
CA HIS A 454 36.97 13.40 -0.87
C HIS A 454 36.38 12.19 -0.13
N TYR A 455 36.01 11.17 -0.89
CA TYR A 455 35.54 9.88 -0.40
C TYR A 455 36.66 8.83 -0.47
N VAL A 456 36.90 8.12 0.63
CA VAL A 456 37.92 7.07 0.74
C VAL A 456 37.33 5.72 1.19
N GLY A 457 36.00 5.62 1.27
CA GLY A 457 35.29 4.41 1.71
C GLY A 457 35.00 3.42 0.57
N ASP A 458 34.42 2.28 0.91
CA ASP A 458 34.17 1.16 -0.01
C ASP A 458 32.77 1.15 -0.67
N GLY A 459 32.01 2.24 -0.52
CA GLY A 459 30.69 2.43 -1.11
C GLY A 459 29.54 1.79 -0.32
N TRP A 460 29.78 1.22 0.86
CA TRP A 460 28.74 0.54 1.63
C TRP A 460 28.73 0.89 3.13
N GLY A 461 27.81 1.76 3.57
CA GLY A 461 27.60 2.08 4.98
C GLY A 461 26.91 3.44 5.23
N PRO A 462 26.73 3.85 6.51
CA PRO A 462 26.26 5.20 6.87
C PRO A 462 27.30 6.31 6.60
N GLU A 463 28.43 5.96 5.96
CA GLU A 463 29.48 6.89 5.61
C GLU A 463 28.97 7.96 4.63
N PRO A 464 29.48 9.20 4.76
CA PRO A 464 29.10 10.26 3.84
C PRO A 464 29.61 9.97 2.44
N SER A 465 28.81 10.33 1.44
CA SER A 465 29.06 10.03 0.04
C SER A 465 28.82 11.26 -0.84
N HIS A 466 29.37 11.26 -2.06
CA HIS A 466 29.17 12.33 -3.02
C HIS A 466 27.70 12.45 -3.44
N GLU A 467 27.02 11.34 -3.73
CA GLU A 467 25.58 11.34 -4.05
C GLU A 467 24.74 11.81 -2.85
N GLY A 468 25.07 11.40 -1.63
CA GLY A 468 24.39 11.84 -0.40
C GLY A 468 24.48 13.35 -0.19
N GLN A 469 25.69 13.89 -0.31
CA GLN A 469 25.94 15.33 -0.24
C GLN A 469 25.29 16.10 -1.40
N GLY A 470 25.27 15.52 -2.61
CA GLY A 470 24.58 16.06 -3.77
C GLY A 470 23.07 16.22 -3.54
N ARG A 471 22.41 15.25 -2.91
CA ARG A 471 20.97 15.33 -2.58
C ARG A 471 20.66 16.47 -1.62
N VAL A 472 21.45 16.62 -0.56
CA VAL A 472 21.29 17.73 0.39
C VAL A 472 21.51 19.07 -0.30
N LEU A 473 22.51 19.17 -1.18
CA LEU A 473 22.78 20.37 -1.97
C LEU A 473 21.61 20.72 -2.91
N ALA A 474 21.05 19.74 -3.63
CA ALA A 474 19.89 19.96 -4.51
C ALA A 474 18.65 20.42 -3.72
N ALA A 475 18.41 19.84 -2.54
CA ALA A 475 17.32 20.24 -1.65
C ALA A 475 17.49 21.68 -1.13
N LEU A 476 18.71 22.06 -0.73
CA LEU A 476 19.05 23.44 -0.35
C LEU A 476 18.76 24.41 -1.51
N LEU A 477 19.24 24.10 -2.71
CA LEU A 477 19.08 24.98 -3.88
C LEU A 477 17.64 25.05 -4.41
N THR A 478 16.78 24.11 -4.04
CA THR A 478 15.34 24.18 -4.31
C THR A 478 14.68 25.35 -3.58
N THR A 479 15.16 25.69 -2.38
CA THR A 479 14.58 26.76 -1.52
C THR A 479 15.46 28.00 -1.43
N LYS A 480 16.79 27.86 -1.57
CA LYS A 480 17.79 28.93 -1.56
C LYS A 480 18.68 28.87 -2.81
N PRO A 481 18.14 29.15 -4.01
CA PRO A 481 18.89 29.00 -5.28
C PRO A 481 20.12 29.92 -5.41
N PHE A 482 20.20 30.99 -4.61
CA PHE A 482 21.35 31.92 -4.55
C PHE A 482 22.50 31.42 -3.66
N ALA A 483 22.41 30.20 -3.08
CA ALA A 483 23.42 29.69 -2.14
C ALA A 483 24.82 29.52 -2.77
N VAL A 484 24.92 29.44 -4.10
CA VAL A 484 26.20 29.35 -4.85
C VAL A 484 26.51 30.61 -5.68
N SER A 485 25.70 31.67 -5.56
CA SER A 485 25.82 32.89 -6.36
C SER A 485 27.14 33.63 -6.12
N GLY A 486 27.74 34.16 -7.20
CA GLY A 486 28.97 34.94 -7.15
C GLY A 486 30.25 34.10 -7.14
N VAL A 487 30.14 32.77 -7.27
CA VAL A 487 31.28 31.86 -7.32
C VAL A 487 31.48 31.32 -8.74
N GLY A 488 32.45 31.89 -9.45
CA GLY A 488 32.74 31.49 -10.83
C GLY A 488 33.46 30.13 -10.97
N ASN A 489 33.40 29.58 -12.19
CA ASN A 489 34.07 28.35 -12.63
C ASN A 489 33.71 27.11 -11.79
N LEU A 490 32.42 26.90 -11.51
CA LEU A 490 31.95 25.74 -10.74
C LEU A 490 32.33 24.41 -11.40
N VAL A 491 32.24 24.31 -12.73
CA VAL A 491 32.59 23.10 -13.49
C VAL A 491 34.06 22.70 -13.30
N GLY A 492 34.98 23.67 -13.24
CA GLY A 492 36.40 23.40 -13.00
C GLY A 492 36.77 23.24 -11.52
N ARG A 493 35.83 23.45 -10.60
CA ARG A 493 36.05 23.40 -9.14
C ARG A 493 35.34 22.25 -8.44
N LEU A 494 34.26 21.73 -9.04
CA LEU A 494 33.39 20.73 -8.43
C LEU A 494 33.30 19.48 -9.30
N ARG A 495 33.18 18.33 -8.62
CA ARG A 495 32.89 17.03 -9.24
C ARG A 495 31.57 17.07 -10.04
N PRO A 496 31.41 16.22 -11.06
CA PRO A 496 30.18 16.20 -11.87
C PRO A 496 28.91 15.97 -11.05
N THR A 497 29.00 15.15 -9.99
CA THR A 497 27.92 14.87 -9.03
C THR A 497 27.32 16.14 -8.41
N TYR A 498 28.18 17.08 -7.99
CA TYR A 498 27.73 18.34 -7.40
C TYR A 498 27.23 19.33 -8.45
N VAL A 499 27.83 19.35 -9.63
CA VAL A 499 27.31 20.16 -10.75
C VAL A 499 25.92 19.67 -11.16
N ARG A 500 25.72 18.35 -11.24
CA ARG A 500 24.40 17.73 -11.46
C ARG A 500 23.41 18.16 -10.38
N ALA A 501 23.78 18.06 -9.10
CA ALA A 501 22.93 18.43 -7.98
C ALA A 501 22.50 19.91 -8.03
N ILE A 502 23.40 20.83 -8.38
CA ILE A 502 23.09 22.25 -8.54
C ILE A 502 22.02 22.46 -9.61
N LEU A 503 22.22 21.87 -10.79
CA LEU A 503 21.29 21.97 -11.93
C LEU A 503 19.91 21.36 -11.61
N GLN A 504 19.88 20.24 -10.87
CA GLN A 504 18.65 19.61 -10.41
C GLN A 504 17.91 20.48 -9.37
N GLY A 505 18.64 21.04 -8.39
CA GLY A 505 18.09 21.96 -7.40
C GLY A 505 17.47 23.20 -8.03
N TRP A 506 18.15 23.82 -9.00
CA TRP A 506 17.59 24.95 -9.76
C TRP A 506 16.39 24.56 -10.63
N THR A 507 16.37 23.36 -11.19
CA THR A 507 15.18 22.86 -11.92
C THR A 507 13.99 22.74 -10.98
N ALA A 508 14.20 22.24 -9.76
CA ALA A 508 13.16 22.12 -8.74
C ALA A 508 12.70 23.50 -8.22
N ALA A 509 13.64 24.41 -7.92
CA ALA A 509 13.33 25.80 -7.56
C ALA A 509 12.47 26.50 -8.62
N LEU A 510 12.84 26.35 -9.89
CA LEU A 510 12.07 26.91 -11.01
C LEU A 510 10.66 26.32 -11.10
N LYS A 511 10.49 25.01 -10.86
CA LYS A 511 9.16 24.36 -10.81
C LYS A 511 8.32 24.80 -9.61
N ALA A 512 8.98 25.18 -8.51
CA ALA A 512 8.35 25.75 -7.32
C ALA A 512 8.15 27.29 -7.41
N ASP A 513 8.31 27.88 -8.59
CA ASP A 513 8.20 29.33 -8.84
C ASP A 513 9.16 30.20 -7.99
N VAL A 514 10.33 29.68 -7.64
CA VAL A 514 11.40 30.42 -6.93
C VAL A 514 12.36 31.07 -7.95
N GLU A 515 12.71 32.34 -7.73
CA GLU A 515 13.60 33.11 -8.60
C GLU A 515 15.05 32.58 -8.57
N LEU A 516 15.73 32.60 -9.73
CA LEU A 516 17.11 32.13 -9.89
C LEU A 516 18.08 33.28 -10.19
N ASP A 517 19.37 33.05 -9.94
CA ASP A 517 20.44 33.94 -10.39
C ASP A 517 20.74 33.74 -11.88
N TRP A 518 20.06 34.51 -12.74
CA TRP A 518 20.06 34.27 -14.18
C TRP A 518 21.45 34.32 -14.85
N PRO A 519 22.35 35.28 -14.56
CA PRO A 519 23.72 35.26 -15.06
C PRO A 519 24.48 33.97 -14.72
N GLU A 520 24.40 33.52 -13.47
CA GLU A 520 25.08 32.30 -13.00
C GLU A 520 24.49 31.03 -13.64
N VAL A 521 23.16 30.96 -13.77
CA VAL A 521 22.50 29.85 -14.46
C VAL A 521 22.92 29.79 -15.93
N VAL A 522 22.97 30.93 -16.63
CA VAL A 522 23.46 31.02 -18.02
C VAL A 522 24.89 30.49 -18.11
N GLN A 523 25.76 30.95 -17.22
CA GLN A 523 27.16 30.55 -17.21
C GLN A 523 27.32 29.06 -16.94
N LEU A 524 26.73 28.52 -15.87
CA LEU A 524 26.88 27.12 -15.49
C LEU A 524 26.34 26.16 -16.54
N VAL A 525 25.18 26.47 -17.14
CA VAL A 525 24.62 25.66 -18.23
C VAL A 525 25.55 25.66 -19.44
N SER A 526 26.10 26.82 -19.83
CA SER A 526 27.06 26.92 -20.93
C SER A 526 28.34 26.12 -20.64
N ASP A 527 28.93 26.34 -19.47
CA ASP A 527 30.18 25.68 -19.06
C ASP A 527 29.99 24.16 -18.99
N THR A 528 28.87 23.69 -18.45
CA THR A 528 28.57 22.24 -18.34
C THR A 528 28.40 21.58 -19.71
N LEU A 529 27.67 22.21 -20.64
CA LEU A 529 27.44 21.66 -21.98
C LEU A 529 28.71 21.66 -22.84
N THR A 530 29.57 22.67 -22.68
CA THR A 530 30.83 22.78 -23.43
C THR A 530 31.97 21.94 -22.84
N HIS A 531 31.85 21.49 -21.59
CA HIS A 531 32.87 20.66 -20.94
C HIS A 531 33.04 19.31 -21.66
N PRO A 532 34.26 18.75 -21.77
CA PRO A 532 34.47 17.36 -22.18
C PRO A 532 33.64 16.37 -21.36
N GLU A 533 33.31 15.21 -21.93
CA GLU A 533 32.57 14.17 -21.19
C GLU A 533 33.38 13.58 -20.04
N ALA A 534 34.68 13.41 -20.26
CA ALA A 534 35.61 12.94 -19.24
C ALA A 534 35.66 13.94 -18.06
N SER A 535 35.58 13.41 -16.85
CA SER A 535 35.79 14.18 -15.63
C SER A 535 37.28 14.43 -15.43
N ASP A 536 37.65 15.67 -15.09
CA ASP A 536 38.99 16.01 -14.60
C ASP A 536 39.21 15.56 -13.15
N PHE A 537 38.12 15.20 -12.46
CA PHE A 537 38.13 14.63 -11.11
C PHE A 537 38.09 13.10 -11.19
N PRO A 538 39.00 12.39 -10.51
CA PRO A 538 38.92 10.94 -10.42
C PRO A 538 37.62 10.55 -9.72
N SER A 539 36.90 9.59 -10.31
CA SER A 539 35.71 8.99 -9.69
C SER A 539 36.12 8.36 -8.36
N GLU A 540 35.44 8.74 -7.30
CA GLU A 540 35.60 8.16 -5.97
C GLU A 540 34.35 7.31 -5.62
N GLY A 541 34.51 6.27 -4.80
CA GLY A 541 33.39 5.38 -4.46
C GLY A 541 32.96 4.44 -5.59
N ASP A 542 31.72 3.94 -5.51
CA ASP A 542 31.14 3.05 -6.52
C ASP A 542 30.39 3.82 -7.62
N GLY A 543 29.87 3.11 -8.62
CA GLY A 543 29.18 3.72 -9.75
C GLY A 543 27.82 4.37 -9.41
N PHE A 544 27.34 4.25 -8.17
CA PHE A 544 26.12 4.90 -7.69
C PHE A 544 26.40 6.10 -6.77
N ASP A 545 27.66 6.31 -6.37
CA ASP A 545 28.08 7.40 -5.49
C ASP A 545 28.62 8.64 -6.24
N ASP A 546 29.61 8.46 -7.12
CA ASP A 546 30.23 9.56 -7.86
C ASP A 546 30.02 9.38 -9.37
N ASP A 547 29.55 10.43 -10.02
CA ASP A 547 29.40 10.48 -11.46
C ASP A 547 30.79 10.41 -12.13
N ALA A 548 31.13 9.26 -12.71
CA ALA A 548 32.42 9.04 -13.38
C ALA A 548 32.67 9.94 -14.62
N SER A 549 31.66 10.71 -15.05
CA SER A 549 31.71 11.58 -16.21
C SER A 549 30.75 12.75 -16.05
N PHE A 550 30.88 13.77 -16.90
CA PHE A 550 29.93 14.89 -16.94
C PHE A 550 28.60 14.56 -17.64
N LEU A 551 28.37 13.32 -18.12
CA LEU A 551 27.13 12.96 -18.83
C LEU A 551 25.85 13.17 -17.97
N PRO A 552 25.82 12.80 -16.68
CA PRO A 552 24.65 13.06 -15.82
C PRO A 552 24.43 14.56 -15.59
N ALA A 553 25.50 15.35 -15.38
CA ALA A 553 25.41 16.81 -15.26
C ALA A 553 24.92 17.47 -16.56
N LYS A 554 25.38 17.01 -17.73
CA LYS A 554 24.87 17.47 -19.03
C LYS A 554 23.39 17.13 -19.22
N THR A 555 22.94 15.96 -18.76
CA THR A 555 21.50 15.62 -18.74
C THR A 555 20.71 16.61 -17.90
N ALA A 556 21.19 16.91 -16.69
CA ALA A 556 20.55 17.87 -15.80
C ALA A 556 20.52 19.29 -16.42
N ALA A 557 21.59 19.70 -17.10
CA ALA A 557 21.65 20.97 -17.82
C ALA A 557 20.61 21.04 -18.95
N LEU A 558 20.45 19.97 -19.74
CA LEU A 558 19.43 19.89 -20.79
C LEU A 558 18.00 19.93 -20.22
N ARG A 559 17.72 19.24 -19.11
CA ARG A 559 16.42 19.29 -18.44
C ARG A 559 16.11 20.68 -17.88
N LEU A 560 17.12 21.36 -17.35
CA LEU A 560 16.98 22.74 -16.89
C LEU A 560 16.70 23.67 -18.08
N LEU A 561 17.44 23.56 -19.19
CA LEU A 561 17.17 24.30 -20.42
C LEU A 561 15.77 24.06 -20.95
N GLU A 562 15.35 22.80 -21.05
CA GLU A 562 13.98 22.43 -21.44
C GLU A 562 12.94 23.15 -20.56
N SER A 563 13.18 23.21 -19.25
CA SER A 563 12.30 23.85 -18.27
C SER A 563 12.32 25.39 -18.34
N LEU A 564 13.47 26.00 -18.64
CA LEU A 564 13.67 27.45 -18.77
C LEU A 564 13.10 28.00 -20.09
N LEU A 565 13.14 27.19 -21.15
CA LEU A 565 12.65 27.57 -22.47
C LEU A 565 11.13 27.44 -22.62
N ARG A 566 10.41 26.95 -21.60
CA ARG A 566 8.94 26.99 -21.56
C ARG A 566 8.44 28.40 -21.19
N VAL A 567 7.29 28.80 -21.72
CA VAL A 567 6.59 30.03 -21.29
C VAL A 567 5.95 29.75 -19.92
N ARG A 568 6.15 30.64 -18.93
CA ARG A 568 5.66 30.50 -17.56
C ARG A 568 4.89 31.74 -17.11
N MET A 569 3.96 31.57 -16.17
CA MET A 569 3.17 32.68 -15.63
C MET A 569 3.89 33.47 -14.53
N ASN A 570 4.66 32.80 -13.66
CA ASN A 570 5.19 33.41 -12.42
C ASN A 570 6.71 33.66 -12.48
N ALA A 571 7.54 32.61 -12.57
CA ALA A 571 8.99 32.72 -12.68
C ALA A 571 9.45 32.90 -14.14
N GLN A 572 9.19 34.07 -14.72
CA GLN A 572 9.60 34.37 -16.10
C GLN A 572 11.11 34.56 -16.20
N VAL A 573 11.73 33.81 -17.12
CA VAL A 573 13.13 34.03 -17.51
C VAL A 573 13.26 35.42 -18.13
N PRO A 574 14.18 36.29 -17.65
CA PRO A 574 14.36 37.62 -18.21
C PRO A 574 14.69 37.59 -19.70
N ASP A 575 14.14 38.55 -20.46
CA ASP A 575 14.37 38.68 -21.90
C ASP A 575 15.86 38.83 -22.25
N GLY A 576 16.68 39.35 -21.33
CA GLY A 576 18.14 39.46 -21.50
C GLY A 576 18.90 38.13 -21.42
N SER A 577 18.36 37.13 -20.71
CA SER A 577 19.02 35.83 -20.48
C SER A 577 18.57 34.76 -21.47
N LEU A 578 17.35 34.87 -21.99
CA LEU A 578 16.79 33.94 -22.96
C LEU A 578 17.66 33.72 -24.22
N PRO A 579 18.29 34.75 -24.82
CA PRO A 579 19.19 34.56 -25.97
C PRO A 579 20.37 33.64 -25.68
N SER A 580 20.90 33.70 -24.46
CA SER A 580 22.01 32.86 -24.04
C SER A 580 21.58 31.40 -23.90
N PHE A 581 20.43 31.14 -23.26
CA PHE A 581 19.89 29.78 -23.15
C PHE A 581 19.57 29.17 -24.52
N ALA A 582 18.95 29.94 -25.41
CA ALA A 582 18.68 29.51 -26.78
C ALA A 582 19.98 29.22 -27.55
N SER A 583 20.99 30.09 -27.44
CA SER A 583 22.30 29.86 -28.05
C SER A 583 23.00 28.62 -27.49
N SER A 584 22.93 28.37 -26.17
CA SER A 584 23.53 27.19 -25.54
C SER A 584 22.87 25.90 -26.04
N LEU A 585 21.54 25.86 -26.13
CA LEU A 585 20.83 24.70 -26.70
C LEU A 585 21.25 24.45 -28.15
N LEU A 586 21.21 25.48 -29.00
CA LEU A 586 21.48 25.35 -30.44
C LEU A 586 22.93 24.98 -30.76
N LYS A 587 23.90 25.48 -30.01
CA LYS A 587 25.33 25.25 -30.28
C LYS A 587 25.92 24.04 -29.55
N HIS A 588 25.41 23.76 -28.34
CA HIS A 588 26.06 22.84 -27.40
C HIS A 588 25.10 21.80 -26.82
N GLY A 589 23.81 21.83 -27.17
CA GLY A 589 22.84 20.84 -26.69
C GLY A 589 22.96 19.48 -27.36
N ARG A 590 23.47 19.43 -28.61
CA ARG A 590 23.68 18.18 -29.35
C ARG A 590 24.94 17.46 -28.86
N ASP A 591 24.74 16.25 -28.37
CA ASP A 591 25.80 15.33 -27.95
C ASP A 591 25.76 14.06 -28.82
N ALA A 592 26.87 13.77 -29.52
CA ALA A 592 26.95 12.61 -30.41
C ALA A 592 26.90 11.27 -29.65
N SER A 593 27.36 11.23 -28.39
CA SER A 593 27.28 10.02 -27.56
C SER A 593 25.84 9.72 -27.16
N ALA A 594 25.03 10.76 -26.92
CA ALA A 594 23.64 10.64 -26.47
C ALA A 594 22.73 9.90 -27.46
N TRP A 595 22.93 10.09 -28.77
CA TRP A 595 22.22 9.30 -29.79
C TRP A 595 22.64 7.83 -29.75
N SER A 596 23.95 7.56 -29.69
CA SER A 596 24.48 6.19 -29.72
C SER A 596 24.03 5.38 -28.49
N GLU A 597 24.01 6.02 -27.32
CA GLU A 597 23.52 5.45 -26.07
C GLU A 597 22.05 5.04 -26.20
N TYR A 598 21.21 5.96 -26.68
CA TYR A 598 19.77 5.74 -26.90
C TYR A 598 19.47 4.67 -27.95
N ASP A 599 20.16 4.69 -29.10
CA ASP A 599 19.93 3.73 -30.19
C ASP A 599 20.37 2.31 -29.80
N SER A 600 21.41 2.19 -28.96
CA SER A 600 21.90 0.90 -28.47
C SER A 600 21.04 0.26 -27.38
N TYR A 601 20.13 1.02 -26.78
CA TYR A 601 19.27 0.54 -25.71
C TYR A 601 18.32 -0.55 -26.23
N GLN A 602 18.23 -1.67 -25.53
CA GLN A 602 17.27 -2.73 -25.80
C GLN A 602 16.27 -2.80 -24.65
N HIS A 603 14.98 -2.67 -24.97
CA HIS A 603 13.90 -2.60 -23.99
C HIS A 603 12.88 -3.72 -24.17
N ASP A 604 12.28 -4.16 -23.07
CA ASP A 604 11.10 -5.03 -23.12
C ASP A 604 9.85 -4.16 -23.34
N GLU A 605 9.22 -4.29 -24.50
CA GLU A 605 8.14 -3.42 -25.01
C GLU A 605 6.97 -3.25 -24.04
N ALA A 606 6.80 -4.16 -23.07
CA ALA A 606 5.74 -4.13 -22.07
C ALA A 606 5.89 -3.05 -20.97
N SER A 607 7.09 -2.50 -20.75
CA SER A 607 7.33 -1.71 -19.53
C SER A 607 7.36 -0.18 -19.73
N TRP A 608 7.75 0.36 -20.90
CA TRP A 608 7.85 1.82 -21.12
C TRP A 608 7.36 2.24 -22.52
N SER A 609 6.42 3.17 -22.57
CA SER A 609 5.91 3.76 -23.82
C SER A 609 6.94 4.70 -24.48
N PRO A 610 6.84 4.95 -25.80
CA PRO A 610 7.69 5.93 -26.50
C PRO A 610 7.68 7.33 -25.84
N LEU A 611 6.52 7.79 -25.37
CA LEU A 611 6.44 9.07 -24.64
C LEU A 611 7.22 9.02 -23.31
N ASN A 612 7.17 7.92 -22.55
CA ASN A 612 7.98 7.76 -21.33
C ASN A 612 9.49 7.78 -21.65
N LEU A 613 9.92 7.10 -22.72
CA LEU A 613 11.33 7.13 -23.14
C LEU A 613 11.77 8.57 -23.46
N SER A 614 10.90 9.37 -24.07
CA SER A 614 11.23 10.75 -24.44
C SER A 614 11.52 11.68 -23.25
N LEU A 615 11.11 11.28 -22.04
CA LEU A 615 11.32 12.03 -20.80
C LEU A 615 12.60 11.59 -20.06
N ASN A 616 13.21 10.48 -20.44
CA ASN A 616 14.24 9.82 -19.64
C ASN A 616 15.60 9.70 -20.33
N TRP A 617 15.65 9.91 -21.65
CA TRP A 617 16.88 9.82 -22.43
C TRP A 617 17.37 11.19 -22.90
N ARG A 618 18.69 11.41 -22.85
CA ARG A 618 19.32 12.70 -23.19
C ARG A 618 18.98 13.20 -24.58
N TRP A 619 19.10 12.34 -25.60
CA TRP A 619 18.83 12.72 -26.98
C TRP A 619 17.35 13.14 -27.20
N PRO A 620 16.35 12.36 -26.78
CA PRO A 620 14.95 12.81 -26.83
C PRO A 620 14.65 14.08 -26.02
N ILE A 621 15.28 14.29 -24.85
CA ILE A 621 15.13 15.53 -24.06
C ILE A 621 15.65 16.74 -24.85
N TYR A 622 16.78 16.59 -25.54
CA TYR A 622 17.32 17.63 -26.43
C TYR A 622 16.35 17.98 -27.56
N VAL A 623 15.81 16.97 -28.25
CA VAL A 623 14.82 17.17 -29.32
C VAL A 623 13.55 17.86 -28.81
N ARG A 624 13.06 17.47 -27.64
CA ARG A 624 11.95 18.13 -26.94
C ARG A 624 12.26 19.60 -26.64
N ALA A 625 13.46 19.91 -26.16
CA ALA A 625 13.87 21.29 -25.93
C ALA A 625 13.94 22.12 -27.22
N LEU A 626 14.36 21.54 -28.36
CA LEU A 626 14.33 22.20 -29.66
C LEU A 626 12.90 22.54 -30.10
N VAL A 627 11.96 21.61 -29.93
CA VAL A 627 10.54 21.84 -30.24
C VAL A 627 9.99 22.97 -29.37
N ILE A 628 10.24 22.93 -28.07
CA ILE A 628 9.85 23.99 -27.12
C ILE A 628 10.44 25.34 -27.54
N LEU A 629 11.71 25.40 -27.95
CA LEU A 629 12.34 26.63 -28.42
C LEU A 629 11.68 27.16 -29.70
N ALA A 630 11.33 26.29 -30.64
CA ALA A 630 10.71 26.67 -31.91
C ALA A 630 9.31 27.27 -31.73
N VAL A 631 8.50 26.68 -30.84
CA VAL A 631 7.09 27.04 -30.65
C VAL A 631 6.85 28.24 -29.73
N ARG A 632 7.89 28.91 -29.25
CA ARG A 632 7.73 30.15 -28.47
C ARG A 632 7.05 31.25 -29.31
N ASP A 633 6.23 32.06 -28.63
CA ASP A 633 5.47 33.19 -29.20
C ASP A 633 6.37 34.39 -29.61
N GLY A 634 5.77 35.41 -30.24
CA GLY A 634 6.29 36.79 -30.28
C GLY A 634 7.65 37.02 -30.94
N GLY A 635 7.73 37.00 -32.29
CA GLY A 635 8.94 37.42 -33.02
C GLY A 635 10.20 36.59 -32.73
N ASN A 636 10.03 35.36 -32.22
CA ASN A 636 11.09 34.42 -31.83
C ASN A 636 12.21 34.33 -32.90
N PRO A 637 13.39 34.93 -32.66
CA PRO A 637 14.46 34.98 -33.66
C PRO A 637 15.17 33.62 -33.82
N TRP A 638 14.97 32.68 -32.90
CA TRP A 638 15.60 31.36 -32.92
C TRP A 638 14.77 30.30 -33.63
N ARG A 639 13.51 30.61 -34.00
CA ARG A 639 12.58 29.64 -34.59
C ARG A 639 13.18 28.94 -35.81
N ALA A 640 13.71 29.69 -36.77
CA ALA A 640 14.29 29.12 -37.98
C ALA A 640 15.46 28.17 -37.67
N ALA A 641 16.36 28.58 -36.78
CA ALA A 641 17.52 27.76 -36.39
C ALA A 641 17.11 26.50 -35.61
N ALA A 642 16.12 26.61 -34.70
CA ALA A 642 15.61 25.47 -33.94
C ALA A 642 14.91 24.44 -34.85
N LEU A 643 14.13 24.90 -35.83
CA LEU A 643 13.47 24.03 -36.80
C LEU A 643 14.48 23.38 -37.77
N GLU A 644 15.52 24.09 -38.17
CA GLU A 644 16.60 23.52 -38.99
C GLU A 644 17.35 22.41 -38.24
N GLU A 645 17.66 22.61 -36.96
CA GLU A 645 18.32 21.57 -36.17
C GLU A 645 17.39 20.39 -35.87
N LEU A 646 16.10 20.67 -35.61
CA LEU A 646 15.07 19.65 -35.46
C LEU A 646 14.93 18.78 -36.72
N ASP A 647 14.98 19.37 -37.92
CA ASP A 647 14.93 18.61 -39.18
C ASP A 647 16.11 17.62 -39.28
N LYS A 648 17.31 17.99 -38.82
CA LYS A 648 18.50 17.12 -38.79
C LYS A 648 18.34 15.99 -37.77
N GLU A 649 17.82 16.27 -36.58
CA GLU A 649 17.60 15.22 -35.57
C GLU A 649 16.53 14.22 -36.01
N LEU A 650 15.49 14.67 -36.72
CA LEU A 650 14.45 13.81 -37.27
C LEU A 650 14.89 13.01 -38.51
N GLU A 651 16.15 13.13 -38.96
CA GLU A 651 16.76 12.21 -39.93
C GLU A 651 17.34 10.95 -39.25
N CYS A 652 17.60 11.00 -37.94
CA CYS A 652 18.03 9.83 -37.18
C CYS A 652 16.91 8.77 -37.11
N LYS A 653 17.28 7.50 -37.30
CA LYS A 653 16.33 6.38 -37.35
C LYS A 653 15.92 5.96 -35.93
N ASP A 654 15.04 6.72 -35.31
CA ASP A 654 14.49 6.39 -33.99
C ASP A 654 13.65 5.09 -34.03
N SER A 655 14.26 3.98 -33.58
CA SER A 655 13.63 2.66 -33.51
C SER A 655 12.60 2.54 -32.38
N HIS A 656 12.73 3.35 -31.32
CA HIS A 656 11.85 3.33 -30.16
C HIS A 656 10.67 4.32 -30.26
N GLY A 657 10.77 5.32 -31.14
CA GLY A 657 9.70 6.27 -31.45
C GLY A 657 9.53 7.41 -30.45
N ALA A 658 10.49 7.63 -29.55
CA ALA A 658 10.43 8.67 -28.52
C ALA A 658 10.38 10.09 -29.10
N VAL A 659 11.20 10.41 -30.12
CA VAL A 659 11.18 11.77 -30.71
C VAL A 659 9.93 12.01 -31.54
N TRP A 660 9.36 10.94 -32.09
CA TRP A 660 8.08 10.98 -32.79
C TRP A 660 6.92 11.24 -31.83
N ALA A 661 6.96 10.65 -30.64
CA ALA A 661 6.02 10.98 -29.56
C ALA A 661 6.12 12.47 -29.16
N VAL A 662 7.33 13.04 -29.08
CA VAL A 662 7.53 14.49 -28.83
C VAL A 662 6.87 15.35 -29.92
N VAL A 663 7.03 14.99 -31.20
CA VAL A 663 6.37 15.70 -32.30
C VAL A 663 4.84 15.62 -32.17
N GLY A 664 4.29 14.46 -31.79
CA GLY A 664 2.86 14.28 -31.52
C GLY A 664 2.35 15.11 -30.34
N GLU A 665 3.07 15.10 -29.22
CA GLU A 665 2.76 15.87 -28.02
C GLU A 665 2.68 17.38 -28.32
N HIS A 666 3.58 17.91 -29.14
CA HIS A 666 3.65 19.34 -29.46
C HIS A 666 2.91 19.74 -30.74
N LEU A 667 2.17 18.83 -31.39
CA LEU A 667 1.50 19.10 -32.67
C LEU A 667 0.67 20.39 -32.66
N GLY A 668 -0.19 20.59 -31.66
CA GLY A 668 -1.04 21.78 -31.57
C GLY A 668 -0.26 23.10 -31.55
N GLN A 669 0.89 23.13 -30.85
CA GLN A 669 1.77 24.30 -30.77
C GLN A 669 2.53 24.50 -32.08
N LEU A 670 3.07 23.43 -32.67
CA LEU A 670 3.75 23.50 -33.96
C LEU A 670 2.81 24.01 -35.07
N LEU A 671 1.53 23.61 -35.04
CA LEU A 671 0.54 24.07 -36.00
C LEU A 671 0.16 25.55 -35.81
N SER A 672 0.14 26.05 -34.57
CA SER A 672 -0.23 27.44 -34.29
C SER A 672 0.91 28.41 -34.57
N THR A 673 2.17 28.04 -34.28
CA THR A 673 3.32 28.95 -34.36
C THR A 673 4.29 28.67 -35.51
N CYS A 674 4.30 27.44 -36.04
CA CYS A 674 5.28 26.94 -37.01
C CYS A 674 4.61 26.27 -38.22
N SER A 675 3.40 26.71 -38.61
CA SER A 675 2.60 26.10 -39.69
C SER A 675 3.34 26.00 -41.02
N GLU A 676 4.06 27.05 -41.44
CA GLU A 676 4.83 27.07 -42.70
C GLU A 676 5.90 25.96 -42.77
N TRP A 677 6.42 25.54 -41.62
CA TRP A 677 7.37 24.43 -41.54
C TRP A 677 6.69 23.07 -41.44
N LEU A 678 5.61 22.98 -40.65
CA LEU A 678 4.91 21.73 -40.36
C LEU A 678 4.04 21.26 -41.52
N GLU A 679 3.25 22.14 -42.14
CA GLU A 679 2.25 21.77 -43.15
C GLU A 679 2.87 21.01 -44.35
N PRO A 680 4.03 21.42 -44.92
CA PRO A 680 4.69 20.66 -45.98
C PRO A 680 5.25 19.30 -45.54
N ARG A 681 5.32 19.03 -44.23
CA ARG A 681 5.93 17.84 -43.62
C ARG A 681 4.91 16.91 -42.95
N MET A 682 3.62 17.22 -43.01
CA MET A 682 2.56 16.42 -42.36
C MET A 682 2.65 14.94 -42.74
N GLU A 683 2.78 14.63 -44.04
CA GLU A 683 2.88 13.24 -44.50
C GLU A 683 4.17 12.55 -44.03
N ARG A 684 5.29 13.30 -43.96
CA ARG A 684 6.55 12.77 -43.42
C ARG A 684 6.38 12.39 -41.94
N PHE A 685 5.70 13.22 -41.14
CA PHE A 685 5.69 13.07 -39.70
C PHE A 685 4.56 12.23 -39.13
N PHE A 686 3.41 12.25 -39.77
CA PHE A 686 2.22 11.55 -39.30
C PHE A 686 1.75 10.47 -40.28
N GLY A 687 2.34 10.39 -41.48
CA GLY A 687 1.91 9.49 -42.54
C GLY A 687 0.73 10.06 -43.34
N GLY A 688 0.09 9.20 -44.14
CA GLY A 688 -1.00 9.62 -44.99
C GLY A 688 -1.76 8.43 -45.57
N ALA A 689 -2.49 8.65 -46.67
CA ALA A 689 -3.31 7.61 -47.29
C ALA A 689 -2.49 6.40 -47.79
N ALA A 690 -1.18 6.56 -48.00
CA ALA A 690 -0.27 5.47 -48.38
C ALA A 690 0.10 4.54 -47.22
N GLY A 691 -0.19 4.92 -45.96
CA GLY A 691 0.13 4.17 -44.76
C GLY A 691 0.83 5.00 -43.68
N VAL A 692 1.10 4.36 -42.54
CA VAL A 692 1.85 4.92 -41.40
C VAL A 692 2.98 3.99 -40.97
N THR A 693 4.21 4.49 -40.95
CA THR A 693 5.36 3.76 -40.39
C THR A 693 5.25 3.65 -38.87
N THR A 694 6.02 2.74 -38.25
CA THR A 694 6.07 2.59 -36.78
C THR A 694 6.36 3.92 -36.06
N GLN A 695 7.22 4.76 -36.61
CA GLN A 695 7.52 6.10 -36.09
C GLN A 695 6.30 7.03 -36.19
N GLN A 696 5.64 7.06 -37.34
CA GLN A 696 4.46 7.90 -37.59
C GLN A 696 3.28 7.46 -36.71
N GLN A 697 3.15 6.16 -36.44
CA GLN A 697 2.18 5.61 -35.49
C GLN A 697 2.39 6.19 -34.09
N CYS A 698 3.63 6.24 -33.59
CA CYS A 698 3.95 6.87 -32.30
C CYS A 698 3.57 8.36 -32.29
N ALA A 699 3.85 9.11 -33.36
CA ALA A 699 3.49 10.51 -33.46
C ALA A 699 1.97 10.75 -33.46
N VAL A 700 1.23 10.06 -34.34
CA VAL A 700 -0.23 10.26 -34.48
C VAL A 700 -0.97 9.81 -33.22
N THR A 701 -0.61 8.67 -32.63
CA THR A 701 -1.28 8.16 -31.42
C THR A 701 -0.94 8.97 -30.17
N THR A 702 0.28 9.52 -30.07
CA THR A 702 0.62 10.47 -28.99
C THR A 702 -0.16 11.77 -29.15
N ALA A 703 -0.32 12.27 -30.38
CA ALA A 703 -1.15 13.46 -30.62
C ALA A 703 -2.60 13.24 -30.15
N MET A 704 -3.19 12.05 -30.37
CA MET A 704 -4.53 11.71 -29.86
C MET A 704 -4.61 11.60 -28.35
N ALA A 705 -3.53 11.15 -27.71
CA ALA A 705 -3.50 11.00 -26.25
C ALA A 705 -3.34 12.35 -25.52
N ILE A 706 -2.62 13.30 -26.13
CA ILE A 706 -2.28 14.59 -25.51
C ILE A 706 -3.30 15.68 -25.84
N HIS A 707 -3.81 15.71 -27.07
CA HIS A 707 -4.73 16.76 -27.51
C HIS A 707 -6.19 16.35 -27.32
N HIS A 708 -7.06 17.32 -27.04
CA HIS A 708 -8.49 17.14 -27.19
C HIS A 708 -8.89 17.23 -28.66
N TYR A 709 -10.07 16.68 -29.00
CA TYR A 709 -10.63 16.82 -30.33
C TYR A 709 -10.66 18.29 -30.76
N HIS A 710 -10.17 18.56 -31.96
CA HIS A 710 -10.24 19.86 -32.60
C HIS A 710 -10.41 19.68 -34.12
N PRO A 711 -11.34 20.38 -34.80
CA PRO A 711 -11.68 20.12 -36.20
C PRO A 711 -10.48 20.23 -37.15
N ARG A 712 -9.63 21.23 -36.92
CA ARG A 712 -8.40 21.40 -37.71
C ARG A 712 -7.41 20.26 -37.53
N LEU A 713 -7.23 19.74 -36.31
CA LEU A 713 -6.32 18.61 -36.06
C LEU A 713 -6.89 17.33 -36.65
N TYR A 714 -8.20 17.11 -36.50
CA TYR A 714 -8.89 16.00 -37.11
C TYR A 714 -8.71 16.00 -38.64
N SER A 715 -8.97 17.13 -39.30
CA SER A 715 -8.81 17.25 -40.76
C SER A 715 -7.37 16.98 -41.22
N LEU A 716 -6.37 17.41 -40.44
CA LEU A 716 -4.96 17.19 -40.76
C LEU A 716 -4.51 15.74 -40.55
N LEU A 717 -5.10 15.06 -39.55
CA LEU A 717 -4.71 13.71 -39.16
C LEU A 717 -5.65 12.63 -39.70
N ARG A 718 -6.72 12.96 -40.43
CA ARG A 718 -7.72 11.98 -40.88
C ARG A 718 -7.10 10.80 -41.64
N GLU A 719 -6.26 11.06 -42.64
CA GLU A 719 -5.59 9.99 -43.40
C GLU A 719 -4.59 9.18 -42.55
N PRO A 720 -3.71 9.81 -41.74
CA PRO A 720 -2.93 9.10 -40.72
C PRO A 720 -3.74 8.20 -39.78
N LEU A 721 -4.88 8.69 -39.28
CA LEU A 721 -5.73 7.99 -38.33
C LEU A 721 -6.41 6.79 -39.01
N LEU A 722 -6.85 6.93 -40.26
CA LEU A 722 -7.36 5.82 -41.08
C LEU A 722 -6.30 4.73 -41.25
N ALA A 723 -5.08 5.12 -41.61
CA ALA A 723 -3.98 4.19 -41.79
C ALA A 723 -3.58 3.51 -40.47
N ALA A 724 -3.57 4.24 -39.35
CA ALA A 724 -3.28 3.67 -38.03
C ALA A 724 -4.39 2.71 -37.57
N LEU A 725 -5.65 3.06 -37.81
CA LEU A 725 -6.80 2.22 -37.49
C LEU A 725 -6.78 0.90 -38.27
N ALA A 726 -6.38 0.94 -39.56
CA ALA A 726 -6.28 -0.23 -40.42
C ALA A 726 -5.26 -1.28 -39.94
N LEU A 727 -4.31 -0.91 -39.06
CA LEU A 727 -3.35 -1.84 -38.45
C LEU A 727 -3.95 -2.67 -37.31
N GLY A 728 -5.10 -2.26 -36.77
CA GLY A 728 -5.72 -2.93 -35.63
C GLY A 728 -4.74 -3.11 -34.46
N ASN A 729 -4.64 -4.33 -33.94
CA ASN A 729 -3.81 -4.63 -32.75
C ASN A 729 -2.30 -4.54 -33.00
N GLU A 730 -1.85 -4.37 -34.23
CA GLU A 730 -0.44 -4.17 -34.58
C GLU A 730 0.00 -2.69 -34.49
N VAL A 731 -0.92 -1.76 -34.21
CA VAL A 731 -0.57 -0.35 -34.08
C VAL A 731 0.34 -0.11 -32.88
N ARG A 732 1.49 0.54 -33.11
CA ARG A 732 2.38 0.97 -32.02
C ARG A 732 1.86 2.25 -31.39
N ALA A 733 1.35 2.15 -30.17
CA ALA A 733 0.91 3.29 -29.39
C ALA A 733 2.11 4.08 -28.84
N GLY A 734 2.13 5.39 -29.06
CA GLY A 734 3.06 6.30 -28.40
C GLY A 734 2.77 6.49 -26.91
N TRP A 735 1.52 6.24 -26.51
CA TRP A 735 1.05 6.21 -25.12
C TRP A 735 -0.07 5.18 -24.91
N GLY A 736 0.07 4.33 -23.89
CA GLY A 736 -0.92 3.29 -23.57
C GLY A 736 -0.82 2.06 -24.49
N THR A 737 -1.92 1.33 -24.61
CA THR A 737 -1.99 0.09 -25.42
C THR A 737 -2.51 0.36 -26.84
N ALA A 738 -2.35 -0.63 -27.74
CA ALA A 738 -2.92 -0.58 -29.09
C ALA A 738 -4.46 -0.40 -29.07
N ALA A 739 -5.16 -1.12 -28.19
CA ALA A 739 -6.61 -1.02 -28.04
C ALA A 739 -7.04 0.37 -27.55
N GLU A 740 -6.31 0.96 -26.58
CA GLU A 740 -6.56 2.33 -26.13
C GLU A 740 -6.32 3.35 -27.24
N ALA A 741 -5.27 3.18 -28.05
CA ALA A 741 -5.01 4.05 -29.19
C ALA A 741 -6.17 4.02 -30.19
N GLN A 742 -6.66 2.84 -30.58
CA GLN A 742 -7.82 2.73 -31.46
C GLN A 742 -9.09 3.33 -30.84
N ALA A 743 -9.33 3.12 -29.53
CA ALA A 743 -10.48 3.70 -28.86
C ALA A 743 -10.44 5.24 -28.84
N ARG A 744 -9.25 5.85 -28.73
CA ARG A 744 -9.08 7.31 -28.85
C ARG A 744 -9.35 7.83 -30.26
N ILE A 745 -8.97 7.07 -31.31
CA ILE A 745 -9.34 7.38 -32.70
C ILE A 745 -10.86 7.41 -32.84
N GLY A 746 -11.55 6.39 -32.31
CA GLY A 746 -13.00 6.34 -32.26
C GLY A 746 -13.62 7.51 -31.51
N GLN A 747 -13.06 7.87 -30.34
CA GLN A 747 -13.52 9.00 -29.55
C GLN A 747 -13.47 10.32 -30.33
N TRP A 748 -12.41 10.56 -31.11
CA TRP A 748 -12.31 11.74 -31.97
C TRP A 748 -13.31 11.72 -33.12
N ALA A 749 -13.53 10.57 -33.75
CA ALA A 749 -14.56 10.41 -34.79
C ALA A 749 -15.96 10.71 -34.24
N ILE A 750 -16.29 10.16 -33.07
CA ILE A 750 -17.57 10.43 -32.37
C ILE A 750 -17.67 11.91 -32.00
N SER A 751 -16.59 12.51 -31.47
CA SER A 751 -16.57 13.92 -31.09
C SER A 751 -16.87 14.84 -32.28
N GLY A 752 -16.27 14.57 -33.45
CA GLY A 752 -16.55 15.33 -34.66
C GLY A 752 -18.00 15.23 -35.13
N LEU A 753 -18.61 14.06 -35.03
CA LEU A 753 -20.02 13.86 -35.37
C LEU A 753 -20.94 14.66 -34.43
N ILE A 754 -20.72 14.57 -33.12
CA ILE A 754 -21.61 15.22 -32.14
C ILE A 754 -21.40 16.73 -32.07
N TYR A 755 -20.25 17.23 -32.48
CA TYR A 755 -19.98 18.67 -32.65
C TYR A 755 -20.40 19.20 -34.02
N GLU A 756 -20.83 18.33 -34.94
CA GLU A 756 -21.28 18.70 -36.29
C GLU A 756 -20.14 19.30 -37.15
N ASP A 757 -18.91 18.91 -36.85
CA ASP A 757 -17.72 19.30 -37.59
C ASP A 757 -17.44 18.38 -38.79
N ILE A 758 -18.02 17.18 -38.80
CA ILE A 758 -17.95 16.19 -39.88
C ILE A 758 -19.31 15.52 -40.10
N GLU A 759 -19.50 14.95 -41.28
CA GLU A 759 -20.72 14.23 -41.67
C GLU A 759 -20.66 12.74 -41.28
N PRO A 760 -21.81 12.06 -41.12
CA PRO A 760 -21.86 10.62 -40.84
C PRO A 760 -21.16 9.72 -41.86
N ASP A 761 -21.02 10.17 -43.11
CA ASP A 761 -20.32 9.44 -44.17
C ASP A 761 -18.81 9.74 -44.23
N ASP A 762 -18.24 10.45 -43.23
CA ASP A 762 -16.79 10.66 -43.16
C ASP A 762 -16.05 9.30 -43.16
N PRO A 763 -15.01 9.15 -43.99
CA PRO A 763 -14.31 7.89 -44.14
C PRO A 763 -13.78 7.29 -42.83
N LEU A 764 -13.33 8.11 -41.87
CA LEU A 764 -12.78 7.62 -40.61
C LEU A 764 -13.89 7.11 -39.68
N VAL A 765 -15.04 7.78 -39.66
CA VAL A 765 -16.24 7.31 -38.95
C VAL A 765 -16.65 5.94 -39.49
N MET A 766 -16.78 5.84 -40.81
CA MET A 766 -17.18 4.61 -41.49
C MET A 766 -16.16 3.48 -41.27
N ALA A 767 -14.86 3.77 -41.34
CA ALA A 767 -13.82 2.78 -41.09
C ALA A 767 -13.83 2.31 -39.63
N PHE A 768 -14.06 3.20 -38.66
CA PHE A 768 -14.11 2.86 -37.25
C PHE A 768 -15.28 1.95 -36.92
N PHE A 769 -16.51 2.36 -37.25
CA PHE A 769 -17.69 1.58 -36.89
C PHE A 769 -17.81 0.24 -37.65
N ASN A 770 -17.24 0.16 -38.86
CA ASN A 770 -17.26 -1.09 -39.64
C ASN A 770 -16.07 -2.02 -39.38
N GLY A 771 -14.94 -1.49 -38.90
CA GLY A 771 -13.65 -2.21 -38.89
C GLY A 771 -13.05 -2.48 -37.51
N ALA A 772 -13.31 -1.64 -36.50
CA ALA A 772 -12.75 -1.84 -35.16
C ALA A 772 -13.50 -2.93 -34.40
N ASP A 773 -12.84 -3.66 -33.49
CA ASP A 773 -13.49 -4.68 -32.65
C ASP A 773 -14.60 -4.07 -31.78
N ALA A 774 -15.66 -4.83 -31.49
CA ALA A 774 -16.82 -4.35 -30.70
C ALA A 774 -16.42 -3.78 -29.33
N GLN A 775 -15.40 -4.37 -28.68
CA GLN A 775 -14.86 -3.86 -27.42
C GLN A 775 -14.19 -2.49 -27.57
N VAL A 776 -13.47 -2.25 -28.67
CA VAL A 776 -12.83 -0.97 -28.98
C VAL A 776 -13.89 0.09 -29.29
N ARG A 777 -14.95 -0.28 -30.05
CA ARG A 777 -16.10 0.61 -30.30
C ARG A 777 -16.81 0.98 -29.01
N GLY A 778 -17.07 0.01 -28.13
CA GLY A 778 -17.64 0.24 -26.80
C GLY A 778 -16.76 1.12 -25.92
N ALA A 779 -15.43 0.91 -25.92
CA ALA A 779 -14.51 1.76 -25.18
C ALA A 779 -14.53 3.23 -25.66
N ALA A 780 -14.61 3.46 -26.97
CA ALA A 780 -14.74 4.79 -27.54
C ALA A 780 -16.06 5.47 -27.13
N MET A 781 -17.18 4.76 -27.25
CA MET A 781 -18.51 5.23 -26.81
C MET A 781 -18.52 5.54 -25.30
N SER A 782 -17.91 4.67 -24.50
CA SER A 782 -17.77 4.82 -23.04
C SER A 782 -16.93 6.03 -22.65
N ASN A 783 -15.81 6.30 -23.33
CA ASN A 783 -14.98 7.49 -23.05
C ASN A 783 -15.73 8.81 -23.30
N VAL A 784 -16.55 8.87 -24.36
CA VAL A 784 -17.42 10.03 -24.63
C VAL A 784 -18.53 10.12 -23.57
N ALA A 785 -19.19 9.00 -23.26
CA ALA A 785 -20.25 8.96 -22.24
C ALA A 785 -19.74 9.35 -20.84
N TRP A 786 -18.51 8.96 -20.49
CA TRP A 786 -17.84 9.39 -19.26
C TRP A 786 -17.68 10.91 -19.21
N SER A 787 -17.28 11.54 -20.32
CA SER A 787 -17.15 13.00 -20.40
C SER A 787 -18.49 13.71 -20.15
N PHE A 788 -19.60 13.12 -20.62
CA PHE A 788 -20.96 13.60 -20.33
C PHE A 788 -21.35 13.43 -18.85
N ALA A 789 -20.87 12.38 -18.18
CA ALA A 789 -21.13 12.16 -16.75
C ALA A 789 -20.36 13.15 -15.84
N GLN A 790 -19.18 13.60 -16.28
CA GLN A 790 -18.35 14.54 -15.51
C GLN A 790 -18.77 16.02 -15.67
N THR A 791 -19.62 16.30 -16.67
CA THR A 791 -19.95 17.67 -17.06
C THR A 791 -21.23 18.16 -16.37
N LYS A 792 -21.26 19.42 -15.93
CA LYS A 792 -22.41 20.03 -15.23
C LYS A 792 -23.52 20.54 -16.16
N SER A 793 -23.23 20.75 -17.44
CA SER A 793 -24.18 21.21 -18.45
C SER A 793 -23.72 20.80 -19.85
N VAL A 794 -24.62 20.30 -20.68
CA VAL A 794 -24.34 19.92 -22.07
C VAL A 794 -25.28 20.67 -23.00
N ASP A 795 -24.77 21.11 -24.15
CA ASP A 795 -25.62 21.71 -25.20
C ASP A 795 -26.64 20.70 -25.73
N ALA A 796 -27.87 21.16 -25.95
CA ALA A 796 -28.99 20.30 -26.34
C ALA A 796 -28.78 19.65 -27.73
N GLY A 797 -28.12 20.34 -28.67
CA GLY A 797 -27.81 19.79 -29.99
C GLY A 797 -26.76 18.69 -29.91
N ILE A 798 -25.72 18.90 -29.09
CA ILE A 798 -24.67 17.90 -28.84
C ILE A 798 -25.27 16.66 -28.17
N ALA A 799 -26.11 16.84 -27.14
CA ALA A 799 -26.81 15.75 -26.47
C ALA A 799 -27.76 14.99 -27.41
N ALA A 800 -28.52 15.69 -28.24
CA ALA A 800 -29.41 15.05 -29.20
C ALA A 800 -28.66 14.16 -30.20
N ARG A 801 -27.54 14.64 -30.76
CA ARG A 801 -26.73 13.88 -31.71
C ARG A 801 -26.04 12.68 -31.07
N PHE A 802 -25.48 12.84 -29.87
CA PHE A 802 -24.87 11.69 -29.18
C PHE A 802 -25.93 10.65 -28.80
N GLY A 803 -27.12 11.11 -28.39
CA GLY A 803 -28.24 10.21 -28.12
C GLY A 803 -28.73 9.47 -29.36
N GLN A 804 -28.80 10.15 -30.52
CA GLN A 804 -29.10 9.50 -31.80
C GLN A 804 -28.05 8.46 -32.17
N LEU A 805 -26.76 8.76 -31.98
CA LEU A 805 -25.69 7.79 -32.23
C LEU A 805 -25.86 6.53 -31.37
N TRP A 806 -26.21 6.67 -30.08
CA TRP A 806 -26.53 5.53 -29.23
C TRP A 806 -27.71 4.70 -29.77
N ASP A 807 -28.77 5.34 -30.25
CA ASP A 807 -29.92 4.65 -30.86
C ASP A 807 -29.52 3.86 -32.11
N GLU A 808 -28.68 4.45 -32.95
CA GLU A 808 -28.12 3.79 -34.14
C GLU A 808 -27.26 2.58 -33.76
N ARG A 809 -26.44 2.68 -32.70
CA ARG A 809 -25.61 1.56 -32.23
C ARG A 809 -26.44 0.44 -31.60
N ILE A 810 -27.50 0.77 -30.86
CA ILE A 810 -28.44 -0.23 -30.35
C ILE A 810 -29.16 -0.94 -31.51
N ALA A 811 -29.59 -0.21 -32.54
CA ALA A 811 -30.19 -0.80 -33.73
C ALA A 811 -29.20 -1.72 -34.48
N HIS A 812 -27.93 -1.32 -34.60
CA HIS A 812 -26.87 -2.16 -35.17
C HIS A 812 -26.70 -3.48 -34.40
N VAL A 813 -26.61 -3.42 -33.07
CA VAL A 813 -26.47 -4.63 -32.22
C VAL A 813 -27.70 -5.54 -32.33
N ARG A 814 -28.90 -4.97 -32.50
CA ARG A 814 -30.12 -5.75 -32.76
C ARG A 814 -30.02 -6.58 -34.05
N GLU A 815 -29.38 -6.03 -35.07
CA GLU A 815 -29.13 -6.73 -36.35
C GLU A 815 -27.87 -7.62 -36.30
N SER A 816 -26.91 -7.28 -35.44
CA SER A 816 -25.61 -7.95 -35.29
C SER A 816 -25.30 -8.25 -33.81
N PRO A 817 -25.95 -9.25 -33.17
CA PRO A 817 -25.81 -9.49 -31.73
C PRO A 817 -24.39 -9.84 -31.26
N GLY A 818 -23.51 -10.29 -32.15
CA GLY A 818 -22.09 -10.55 -31.83
C GLY A 818 -21.31 -9.29 -31.43
N ASP A 819 -21.85 -8.11 -31.70
CA ASP A 819 -21.23 -6.81 -31.40
C ASP A 819 -21.71 -6.19 -30.07
N ALA A 820 -22.39 -6.96 -29.22
CA ALA A 820 -23.03 -6.44 -28.00
C ALA A 820 -22.09 -5.66 -27.06
N ALA A 821 -20.79 -5.98 -27.04
CA ALA A 821 -19.77 -5.28 -26.26
C ALA A 821 -19.66 -3.78 -26.60
N GLU A 822 -20.18 -3.35 -27.74
CA GLU A 822 -20.27 -1.95 -28.15
C GLU A 822 -21.19 -1.11 -27.26
N LEU A 823 -22.17 -1.74 -26.61
CA LEU A 823 -23.12 -1.03 -25.73
C LEU A 823 -22.58 -0.81 -24.31
N ARG A 824 -21.37 -1.31 -24.01
CA ARG A 824 -20.69 -1.08 -22.74
C ARG A 824 -20.45 0.42 -22.53
N GLY A 825 -20.61 0.88 -21.30
CA GLY A 825 -20.48 2.30 -20.95
C GLY A 825 -21.78 3.11 -20.95
N ILE A 826 -22.91 2.54 -21.37
CA ILE A 826 -24.22 3.22 -21.34
C ILE A 826 -24.61 3.71 -19.92
N PHE A 827 -24.15 3.02 -18.87
CA PHE A 827 -24.38 3.41 -17.48
C PHE A 827 -23.83 4.81 -17.15
N TRP A 828 -22.81 5.31 -17.85
CA TRP A 828 -22.30 6.67 -17.64
C TRP A 828 -23.36 7.72 -17.96
N LEU A 829 -24.24 7.43 -18.93
CA LEU A 829 -25.32 8.35 -19.30
C LEU A 829 -26.43 8.40 -18.27
N VAL A 830 -26.60 7.36 -17.46
CA VAL A 830 -27.53 7.35 -16.32
C VAL A 830 -27.14 8.41 -15.29
N LYS A 831 -25.82 8.64 -15.12
CA LYS A 831 -25.26 9.65 -14.21
C LYS A 831 -25.11 11.03 -14.85
N SER A 832 -25.39 11.16 -16.15
CA SER A 832 -25.22 12.42 -16.87
C SER A 832 -26.43 13.34 -16.65
N VAL A 833 -26.17 14.64 -16.56
CA VAL A 833 -27.22 15.67 -16.58
C VAL A 833 -27.87 15.86 -17.95
N ALA A 834 -27.32 15.26 -19.00
CA ALA A 834 -27.77 15.45 -20.38
C ALA A 834 -29.06 14.69 -20.72
N TYR A 835 -29.37 13.61 -19.99
CA TYR A 835 -30.48 12.72 -20.30
C TYR A 835 -31.31 12.42 -19.05
N ASP A 836 -32.62 12.48 -19.19
CA ASP A 836 -33.56 12.12 -18.14
C ASP A 836 -33.95 10.63 -18.20
N ALA A 837 -34.61 10.15 -17.15
CA ALA A 837 -35.03 8.76 -17.04
C ALA A 837 -35.85 8.24 -18.25
N PRO A 838 -36.83 8.99 -18.78
CA PRO A 838 -37.54 8.59 -20.00
C PRO A 838 -36.62 8.30 -21.21
N TRP A 839 -35.47 8.98 -21.29
CA TRP A 839 -34.49 8.72 -22.34
C TRP A 839 -33.59 7.52 -22.02
N TRP A 840 -32.90 7.51 -20.88
CA TRP A 840 -31.85 6.49 -20.65
C TRP A 840 -32.41 5.13 -20.24
N LEU A 841 -33.56 5.07 -19.56
CA LEU A 841 -34.04 3.83 -18.94
C LEU A 841 -34.42 2.73 -19.96
N PRO A 842 -35.17 3.02 -21.04
CA PRO A 842 -35.45 2.01 -22.06
C PRO A 842 -34.17 1.52 -22.78
N ARG A 843 -33.19 2.41 -22.96
CA ARG A 843 -31.92 2.09 -23.64
C ARG A 843 -31.02 1.24 -22.77
N LEU A 844 -30.94 1.53 -21.47
CA LEU A 844 -30.22 0.71 -20.51
C LEU A 844 -30.81 -0.71 -20.45
N ARG A 845 -32.14 -0.82 -20.44
CA ARG A 845 -32.83 -2.12 -20.50
C ARG A 845 -32.39 -2.92 -21.72
N GLU A 846 -32.51 -2.33 -22.90
CA GLU A 846 -32.18 -3.02 -24.15
C GLU A 846 -30.68 -3.39 -24.21
N ALA A 847 -29.79 -2.50 -23.75
CA ALA A 847 -28.37 -2.81 -23.66
C ALA A 847 -28.07 -3.99 -22.72
N LEU A 848 -28.74 -4.07 -21.57
CA LEU A 848 -28.61 -5.21 -20.63
C LEU A 848 -29.19 -6.52 -21.19
N GLU A 849 -30.21 -6.45 -22.05
CA GLU A 849 -30.78 -7.62 -22.73
C GLU A 849 -29.81 -8.19 -23.79
N PHE A 850 -28.97 -7.35 -24.41
CA PHE A 850 -27.96 -7.78 -25.38
C PHE A 850 -26.60 -8.13 -24.77
N GLU A 851 -26.10 -7.32 -23.83
CA GLU A 851 -24.78 -7.47 -23.22
C GLU A 851 -24.89 -7.65 -21.71
N SER A 852 -24.83 -8.90 -21.26
CA SER A 852 -24.93 -9.22 -19.84
C SER A 852 -23.72 -8.77 -19.03
N ASP A 853 -22.55 -8.55 -19.64
CA ASP A 853 -21.35 -8.11 -18.92
C ASP A 853 -21.46 -6.68 -18.38
N ILE A 854 -22.41 -5.87 -18.88
CA ILE A 854 -22.72 -4.54 -18.29
C ILE A 854 -23.08 -4.69 -16.80
N LYS A 855 -23.61 -5.85 -16.38
CA LYS A 855 -23.91 -6.14 -14.97
C LYS A 855 -22.65 -6.21 -14.09
N ALA A 856 -21.49 -6.52 -14.68
CA ALA A 856 -20.20 -6.56 -13.97
C ALA A 856 -19.56 -5.18 -13.83
N ASP A 857 -20.06 -4.17 -14.56
CA ASP A 857 -19.61 -2.79 -14.43
C ASP A 857 -20.03 -2.28 -13.03
N ARG A 858 -19.04 -1.93 -12.20
CA ARG A 858 -19.21 -1.73 -10.74
C ARG A 858 -19.90 -0.42 -10.35
N TYR A 859 -20.81 0.10 -11.17
CA TYR A 859 -21.44 1.39 -10.94
C TYR A 859 -22.73 1.22 -10.15
N LEU A 860 -22.82 1.97 -9.05
CA LEU A 860 -23.94 1.97 -8.12
C LEU A 860 -25.08 2.80 -8.72
N LEU A 861 -26.07 2.14 -9.34
CA LEU A 861 -27.20 2.76 -10.06
C LEU A 861 -28.53 2.73 -9.28
N GLY A 862 -28.51 2.23 -8.04
CA GLY A 862 -29.73 1.97 -7.29
C GLY A 862 -30.57 3.22 -7.04
N ARG A 863 -29.94 4.37 -6.81
CA ARG A 863 -30.63 5.64 -6.58
C ARG A 863 -31.31 6.17 -7.84
N GLU A 864 -30.60 6.18 -8.96
CA GLU A 864 -31.15 6.66 -10.25
C GLU A 864 -32.28 5.77 -10.71
N LEU A 865 -32.15 4.45 -10.53
CA LEU A 865 -33.21 3.50 -10.86
C LEU A 865 -34.44 3.67 -9.96
N ALA A 866 -34.24 3.92 -8.66
CA ALA A 866 -35.33 4.23 -7.73
C ALA A 866 -36.09 5.50 -8.14
N GLN A 867 -35.39 6.58 -8.46
CA GLN A 867 -35.98 7.83 -8.91
C GLN A 867 -36.73 7.66 -10.25
N ALA A 868 -36.12 6.94 -11.20
CA ALA A 868 -36.73 6.66 -12.50
C ALA A 868 -38.06 5.89 -12.39
N SER A 869 -38.19 5.01 -11.39
CA SER A 869 -39.39 4.17 -11.21
C SER A 869 -40.66 4.96 -10.87
N VAL A 870 -40.54 6.21 -10.43
CA VAL A 870 -41.68 7.11 -10.23
C VAL A 870 -42.31 7.50 -11.57
N VAL A 871 -41.50 7.64 -12.61
CA VAL A 871 -41.92 8.08 -13.94
C VAL A 871 -42.24 6.89 -14.85
N ASP A 872 -41.41 5.85 -14.84
CA ASP A 872 -41.55 4.66 -15.66
C ASP A 872 -41.33 3.37 -14.85
N PRO A 873 -42.35 2.95 -14.05
CA PRO A 873 -42.23 1.78 -13.20
C PRO A 873 -42.07 0.46 -13.99
N GLU A 874 -42.50 0.41 -15.24
CA GLU A 874 -42.41 -0.80 -16.07
C GLU A 874 -40.95 -1.08 -16.47
N ASN A 875 -40.28 -0.11 -17.08
CA ASN A 875 -38.89 -0.29 -17.47
C ASN A 875 -37.95 -0.34 -16.26
N SER A 876 -38.27 0.37 -15.17
CA SER A 876 -37.46 0.29 -13.95
C SER A 876 -37.52 -1.09 -13.32
N LEU A 877 -38.71 -1.73 -13.30
CA LEU A 877 -38.84 -3.10 -12.83
C LEU A 877 -38.07 -4.06 -13.74
N ALA A 878 -38.17 -3.93 -15.07
CA ALA A 878 -37.46 -4.79 -16.01
C ALA A 878 -35.92 -4.66 -15.89
N VAL A 879 -35.39 -3.44 -15.76
CA VAL A 879 -33.96 -3.20 -15.53
C VAL A 879 -33.52 -3.80 -14.20
N LEU A 880 -34.31 -3.62 -13.13
CA LEU A 880 -34.02 -4.22 -11.83
C LEU A 880 -33.96 -5.75 -11.93
N GLU A 881 -34.90 -6.37 -12.65
CA GLU A 881 -34.93 -7.81 -12.88
C GLU A 881 -33.67 -8.29 -13.60
N LEU A 882 -33.27 -7.62 -14.68
CA LEU A 882 -32.07 -7.95 -15.45
C LEU A 882 -30.79 -7.81 -14.63
N LEU A 883 -30.65 -6.72 -13.86
CA LEU A 883 -29.48 -6.48 -13.02
C LEU A 883 -29.35 -7.51 -11.88
N LEU A 884 -30.46 -8.06 -11.37
CA LEU A 884 -30.48 -9.06 -10.30
C LEU A 884 -30.60 -10.52 -10.79
N GLU A 885 -30.61 -10.76 -12.10
CA GLU A 885 -30.80 -12.12 -12.65
C GLU A 885 -29.58 -13.04 -12.41
N SER A 886 -28.38 -12.48 -12.24
CA SER A 886 -27.12 -13.23 -12.19
C SER A 886 -26.07 -12.70 -11.19
N VAL A 887 -26.44 -11.77 -10.31
CA VAL A 887 -25.50 -11.24 -9.30
C VAL A 887 -25.58 -12.11 -8.04
N ASP A 888 -24.54 -12.90 -7.79
CA ASP A 888 -24.33 -13.58 -6.53
C ASP A 888 -23.45 -12.69 -5.61
N GLY A 889 -24.04 -11.87 -4.75
CA GLY A 889 -23.38 -11.34 -3.55
C GLY A 889 -22.32 -10.24 -3.75
N GLY A 890 -22.53 -9.30 -4.67
CA GLY A 890 -21.62 -8.18 -4.97
C GLY A 890 -22.07 -6.78 -4.48
N MET A 891 -21.21 -5.76 -4.65
CA MET A 891 -21.55 -4.36 -4.31
C MET A 891 -22.78 -3.83 -5.07
N LEU A 892 -22.98 -4.26 -6.32
CA LEU A 892 -24.15 -3.87 -7.10
C LEU A 892 -25.46 -4.43 -6.51
N GLU A 893 -25.49 -5.70 -6.09
CA GLU A 893 -26.66 -6.27 -5.41
C GLU A 893 -26.92 -5.57 -4.07
N TYR A 894 -25.87 -5.26 -3.32
CA TYR A 894 -26.00 -4.49 -2.09
C TYR A 894 -26.61 -3.10 -2.33
N ASP A 895 -26.11 -2.36 -3.34
CA ASP A 895 -26.64 -1.06 -3.74
C ASP A 895 -28.11 -1.14 -4.20
N LEU A 896 -28.42 -2.07 -5.09
CA LEU A 896 -29.79 -2.26 -5.58
C LEU A 896 -30.74 -2.68 -4.46
N SER A 897 -30.35 -3.62 -3.60
CA SER A 897 -31.18 -4.08 -2.48
C SER A 897 -31.49 -2.96 -1.48
N ARG A 898 -30.53 -2.07 -1.21
CA ARG A 898 -30.69 -0.95 -0.28
C ARG A 898 -31.47 0.21 -0.89
N HIS A 899 -31.21 0.52 -2.15
CA HIS A 899 -31.64 1.80 -2.74
C HIS A 899 -32.75 1.65 -3.79
N ALA A 900 -32.79 0.56 -4.56
CA ALA A 900 -33.74 0.38 -5.66
C ALA A 900 -34.89 -0.57 -5.33
N VAL A 901 -34.60 -1.76 -4.80
CA VAL A 901 -35.53 -2.89 -4.73
C VAL A 901 -36.87 -2.52 -4.06
N PRO A 902 -36.90 -1.93 -2.84
CA PRO A 902 -38.17 -1.60 -2.19
C PRO A 902 -38.97 -0.52 -2.95
N ILE A 903 -38.27 0.48 -3.50
CA ILE A 903 -38.88 1.64 -4.14
C ILE A 903 -39.45 1.27 -5.52
N VAL A 904 -38.67 0.58 -6.34
CA VAL A 904 -39.10 0.13 -7.67
C VAL A 904 -40.31 -0.80 -7.55
N ILE A 905 -40.29 -1.74 -6.59
CA ILE A 905 -41.43 -2.64 -6.35
C ILE A 905 -42.66 -1.86 -5.85
N ALA A 906 -42.48 -0.92 -4.91
CA ALA A 906 -43.58 -0.08 -4.42
C ALA A 906 -44.25 0.70 -5.56
N ASN A 907 -43.45 1.36 -6.41
CA ASN A 907 -43.95 2.13 -7.55
C ASN A 907 -44.60 1.22 -8.61
N ALA A 908 -44.05 0.03 -8.86
CA ALA A 908 -44.70 -0.97 -9.72
C ALA A 908 -46.06 -1.41 -9.17
N LEU A 909 -46.19 -1.65 -7.86
CA LEU A 909 -47.44 -2.02 -7.21
C LEU A 909 -48.49 -0.88 -7.22
N GLN A 910 -48.04 0.38 -7.21
CA GLN A 910 -48.90 1.56 -7.29
C GLN A 910 -49.21 1.99 -8.74
N SER A 911 -48.59 1.35 -9.74
CA SER A 911 -48.83 1.65 -11.15
C SER A 911 -50.31 1.51 -11.53
N ALA A 912 -50.80 2.42 -12.37
CA ALA A 912 -52.14 2.33 -12.94
C ALA A 912 -52.30 1.11 -13.88
N SER A 913 -51.19 0.54 -14.36
CA SER A 913 -51.20 -0.66 -15.20
C SER A 913 -51.29 -1.93 -14.35
N GLU A 914 -52.39 -2.67 -14.51
CA GLU A 914 -52.60 -3.93 -13.79
C GLU A 914 -51.52 -4.99 -14.12
N SER A 915 -50.95 -4.96 -15.34
CA SER A 915 -49.86 -5.86 -15.70
C SER A 915 -48.59 -5.56 -14.90
N VAL A 916 -48.23 -4.28 -14.75
CA VAL A 916 -47.04 -3.84 -14.00
C VAL A 916 -47.22 -4.12 -12.51
N ALA A 917 -48.40 -3.83 -11.94
CA ALA A 917 -48.70 -4.15 -10.55
C ALA A 917 -48.65 -5.67 -10.28
N ARG A 918 -49.08 -6.50 -11.23
CA ARG A 918 -48.97 -7.96 -11.14
C ARG A 918 -47.51 -8.43 -11.26
N ALA A 919 -46.74 -7.85 -12.17
CA ALA A 919 -45.31 -8.14 -12.33
C ALA A 919 -44.53 -7.78 -11.06
N GLY A 920 -44.72 -6.57 -10.51
CA GLY A 920 -44.09 -6.14 -9.26
C GLY A 920 -44.42 -7.06 -8.08
N ARG A 921 -45.68 -7.50 -7.95
CA ARG A 921 -46.06 -8.48 -6.92
C ARG A 921 -45.41 -9.84 -7.14
N SER A 922 -45.35 -10.29 -8.40
CA SER A 922 -44.70 -11.55 -8.77
C SER A 922 -43.22 -11.50 -8.43
N TYR A 923 -42.53 -10.42 -8.80
CA TYR A 923 -41.11 -10.26 -8.55
C TYR A 923 -40.78 -10.07 -7.07
N MET A 924 -41.61 -9.35 -6.32
CA MET A 924 -41.52 -9.30 -4.85
C MET A 924 -41.57 -10.69 -4.21
N ASN A 925 -42.46 -11.57 -4.70
CA ASN A 925 -42.52 -12.96 -4.24
C ASN A 925 -41.28 -13.77 -4.66
N VAL A 926 -40.74 -13.54 -5.86
CA VAL A 926 -39.49 -14.16 -6.32
C VAL A 926 -38.33 -13.75 -5.43
N LEU A 927 -38.16 -12.46 -5.15
CA LEU A 927 -37.12 -11.95 -4.25
C LEU A 927 -37.31 -12.45 -2.82
N GLY A 928 -38.55 -12.50 -2.32
CA GLY A 928 -38.87 -13.14 -1.05
C GLY A 928 -38.44 -14.62 -1.01
N ALA A 929 -38.69 -15.37 -2.09
CA ALA A 929 -38.22 -16.74 -2.24
C ALA A 929 -36.69 -16.86 -2.43
N ARG A 930 -36.02 -15.79 -2.86
CA ARG A 930 -34.55 -15.66 -2.92
C ARG A 930 -33.91 -15.18 -1.62
N GLY A 931 -34.69 -14.69 -0.64
CA GLY A 931 -34.23 -14.38 0.72
C GLY A 931 -34.35 -12.93 1.17
N TYR A 932 -35.06 -12.10 0.42
CA TYR A 932 -35.39 -10.72 0.79
C TYR A 932 -36.55 -10.71 1.81
N LEU A 933 -36.30 -11.18 3.03
CA LEU A 933 -37.35 -11.48 4.02
C LEU A 933 -38.06 -10.24 4.59
N SER A 934 -37.37 -9.09 4.65
CA SER A 934 -37.92 -7.81 5.13
C SER A 934 -38.63 -7.00 4.05
N LEU A 935 -38.52 -7.40 2.78
CA LEU A 935 -38.94 -6.62 1.63
C LEU A 935 -40.41 -6.19 1.67
N GLU A 936 -41.30 -7.07 2.15
CA GLU A 936 -42.72 -6.72 2.25
C GLU A 936 -42.97 -5.56 3.23
N SER A 937 -42.20 -5.50 4.33
CA SER A 937 -42.26 -4.37 5.27
C SER A 937 -41.72 -3.11 4.63
N GLU A 938 -40.54 -3.19 4.01
CA GLU A 938 -39.87 -2.07 3.37
C GLU A 938 -40.74 -1.46 2.25
N VAL A 939 -41.37 -2.29 1.43
CA VAL A 939 -42.31 -1.84 0.38
C VAL A 939 -43.53 -1.14 0.99
N ARG A 940 -44.07 -1.63 2.11
CA ARG A 940 -45.20 -0.95 2.81
C ARG A 940 -44.76 0.40 3.39
N ASP A 941 -43.55 0.49 3.91
CA ASP A 941 -42.99 1.72 4.46
C ASP A 941 -42.80 2.77 3.35
N VAL A 942 -42.35 2.36 2.17
CA VAL A 942 -42.33 3.23 0.97
C VAL A 942 -43.74 3.66 0.56
N VAL A 943 -44.68 2.71 0.42
CA VAL A 943 -46.07 2.99 0.02
C VAL A 943 -46.78 3.94 0.98
N SER A 944 -46.46 3.88 2.28
CA SER A 944 -47.03 4.74 3.31
C SER A 944 -46.33 6.09 3.47
N GLY A 945 -45.27 6.35 2.68
CA GLY A 945 -44.51 7.60 2.71
C GLY A 945 -43.57 7.73 3.91
N VAL A 946 -43.28 6.63 4.61
CA VAL A 946 -42.29 6.57 5.70
C VAL A 946 -40.86 6.60 5.14
N ILE A 947 -40.68 6.06 3.94
CA ILE A 947 -39.43 6.09 3.18
C ILE A 947 -39.71 6.78 1.84
N THR A 948 -39.12 7.94 1.58
CA THR A 948 -39.19 8.60 0.26
C THR A 948 -37.94 8.29 -0.57
N PRO A 949 -38.01 8.39 -1.92
CA PRO A 949 -36.83 8.27 -2.78
C PRO A 949 -35.69 9.24 -2.43
N ASP A 950 -36.02 10.38 -1.84
CA ASP A 950 -35.06 11.41 -1.41
C ASP A 950 -34.48 11.16 0.01
N GLN A 951 -35.13 10.33 0.83
CA GLN A 951 -34.69 9.98 2.20
C GLN A 951 -33.66 8.86 2.24
N VAL A 952 -33.23 8.40 1.07
CA VAL A 952 -32.18 7.40 0.90
C VAL A 952 -30.80 8.08 1.03
N GLU A 953 -30.53 8.69 2.18
CA GLU A 953 -29.20 9.24 2.54
C GLU A 953 -28.53 8.43 3.66
N GLU A 954 -27.23 8.18 3.42
CA GLU A 954 -26.25 7.25 4.04
C GLU A 954 -26.53 5.75 3.92
#